data_AF-A0A2H1V466-F1
#
_entry.id   AF-A0A2H1V466-F1
#
_cell.length_a   1.000
_cell.length_b   1.000
_cell.length_c   1.000
_cell.angle_alpha   90.00
_cell.angle_beta   90.00
_cell.angle_gamma   90.00
#
_symmetry.space_group_name_H-M   'P 1'
#
loop_
_entity.id
_entity.type
_entity.pdbx_description
1 polymer ?
#
loop_
_entity_poly.entity_id
_entity_poly.type
_entity_poly.pdbx_seq_one_letter_code
_entity_poly.pdbx_strand_id
1 'polypeptide(L)'
;MSTMDEIEDEAKAAAEKMVMNMMQRPGQLEKVEHYKKRITHKKASIEAQLKSAVQGKLDGVSVGLKQLQECLEDVQQVSLKMDELEELLKSVPPLVASLQAVREEDSRHSQYVTAMDSLKHIFTVPESVAKTKQWIGEGKLLHAHQCLNDLENSRDDLLYELHRLPNQSSHDKIMLKAYFEDVEMVSNLLEKQIKLILARTLNTVRKEPTVIVTALRIIEREEKRDQMALQQQSQTGFMPPGRPKNWRAKAFEVLECAVAQRIEGTRVDERENNKLWLVRYLELTRQLILEDLRVVKTLCVPCFPPHYDIVNKYVNMYHICLSASLQDVVTGGIEGNEYVTLLSWVLNTYPGNELMGSSELNIDVSTLPPLLSKETMQKLQDEYLQKMESNYMEWMEKTLESERAEWAGQRAPEVESHSTAYHTHAPVIIFQMIDQNLQVTETISKEITFKALLLSIDQVTRYGNMYRDGVIQFKNAHFADRSRVAYFTHHMITIVNNSEQMVRLAQQTQARHWPAGRHDPPAEAKFDKMLNTFQNLRDEAAQFLLEEAFLDLEVHFDDLFTAKWLPSTIPVDTICITLDDYFQDYNHLRDKNFEYVINEAQNLVYKKYITAMLSKKVAFKNVEEAQQAATKIVKEANQIRSFFKKIAPEGVNVDWPFEVISMLAE
;
A
#
# COMPACT_ATOMS: atom_id res chain seq x y z
N MET A 1 -57.01 -11.72 -18.30
CA MET A 1 -57.03 -12.77 -19.34
C MET A 1 -57.97 -12.27 -20.40
N SER A 2 -57.47 -11.95 -21.59
CA SER A 2 -58.31 -11.57 -22.72
C SER A 2 -59.37 -12.66 -22.94
N THR A 3 -60.61 -12.26 -23.18
CA THR A 3 -61.69 -13.22 -23.40
C THR A 3 -61.42 -14.00 -24.68
N MET A 4 -61.91 -15.25 -24.77
CA MET A 4 -61.63 -16.10 -25.94
C MET A 4 -62.11 -15.44 -27.24
N ASP A 5 -63.18 -14.66 -27.15
CA ASP A 5 -63.74 -13.87 -28.25
C ASP A 5 -62.80 -12.74 -28.69
N GLU A 6 -62.15 -12.03 -27.76
CA GLU A 6 -61.16 -10.98 -28.09
C GLU A 6 -59.92 -11.55 -28.81
N ILE A 7 -59.45 -12.73 -28.39
CA ILE A 7 -58.31 -13.41 -29.02
C ILE A 7 -58.70 -13.92 -30.41
N GLU A 8 -59.93 -14.40 -30.59
CA GLU A 8 -60.44 -14.85 -31.88
C GLU A 8 -60.58 -13.67 -32.86
N ASP A 9 -61.08 -12.53 -32.40
CA ASP A 9 -61.22 -11.32 -33.21
C ASP A 9 -59.86 -10.71 -33.59
N GLU A 10 -58.89 -10.69 -32.66
CA GLU A 10 -57.52 -10.24 -32.94
C GLU A 10 -56.80 -11.18 -33.93
N ALA A 11 -57.00 -12.49 -33.80
CA ALA A 11 -56.47 -13.49 -34.72
C ALA A 11 -57.11 -13.38 -36.12
N LYS A 12 -58.43 -13.13 -36.21
CA LYS A 12 -59.13 -12.86 -37.48
C LYS A 12 -58.60 -11.58 -38.14
N ALA A 13 -58.49 -10.49 -37.40
CA ALA A 13 -57.96 -9.21 -37.92
C ALA A 13 -56.50 -9.36 -38.40
N ALA A 14 -55.67 -10.12 -37.68
CA ALA A 14 -54.29 -10.42 -38.09
C ALA A 14 -54.24 -11.30 -39.35
N ALA A 15 -55.12 -12.30 -39.46
CA ALA A 15 -55.24 -13.15 -40.64
C ALA A 15 -55.70 -12.35 -41.88
N GLU A 16 -56.69 -11.47 -41.73
CA GLU A 16 -57.14 -10.57 -42.80
C GLU A 16 -56.00 -9.66 -43.28
N LYS A 17 -55.27 -9.04 -42.36
CA LYS A 17 -54.10 -8.21 -42.69
C LYS A 17 -53.00 -9.00 -43.39
N MET A 18 -52.79 -10.26 -42.99
CA MET A 18 -51.81 -11.16 -43.62
C MET A 18 -52.23 -11.54 -45.04
N VAL A 19 -53.52 -11.83 -45.27
CA VAL A 19 -54.06 -12.16 -46.60
C VAL A 19 -54.01 -10.93 -47.52
N MET A 20 -54.41 -9.75 -47.02
CA MET A 20 -54.31 -8.49 -47.78
C MET A 20 -52.87 -8.18 -48.21
N ASN A 21 -51.89 -8.38 -47.33
CA ASN A 21 -50.48 -8.20 -47.65
C ASN A 21 -49.93 -9.23 -48.66
N MET A 22 -50.53 -10.43 -48.73
CA MET A 22 -50.10 -11.48 -49.65
C MET A 22 -50.62 -11.31 -51.08
N MET A 23 -51.71 -10.57 -51.30
CA MET A 23 -52.40 -10.46 -52.60
C MET A 23 -52.52 -9.00 -53.07
N GLN A 24 -51.39 -8.33 -53.23
CA GLN A 24 -51.36 -6.92 -53.65
C GLN A 24 -51.36 -6.72 -55.18
N ARG A 25 -51.07 -7.77 -55.97
CA ARG A 25 -51.04 -7.68 -57.46
C ARG A 25 -51.83 -8.83 -58.12
N PRO A 26 -52.50 -8.60 -59.26
CA PRO A 26 -53.37 -9.62 -59.90
C PRO A 26 -52.67 -10.94 -60.23
N GLY A 27 -51.41 -10.91 -60.69
CA GLY A 27 -50.63 -12.13 -60.99
C GLY A 27 -50.26 -12.98 -59.77
N GLN A 28 -50.52 -12.53 -58.55
CA GLN A 28 -50.29 -13.31 -57.33
C GLN A 28 -51.45 -14.28 -57.03
N LEU A 29 -52.58 -14.15 -57.73
CA LEU A 29 -53.72 -15.07 -57.64
C LEU A 29 -53.38 -16.47 -58.15
N GLU A 30 -52.45 -16.61 -59.11
CA GLU A 30 -51.99 -17.92 -59.58
C GLU A 30 -51.25 -18.72 -58.49
N LYS A 31 -50.72 -18.05 -57.46
CA LYS A 31 -49.97 -18.67 -56.34
C LYS A 31 -50.84 -19.01 -55.13
N VAL A 32 -52.15 -18.75 -55.19
CA VAL A 32 -53.11 -18.98 -54.09
C VAL A 32 -53.08 -20.44 -53.62
N GLU A 33 -53.07 -21.39 -54.55
CA GLU A 33 -53.05 -22.82 -54.22
C GLU A 33 -51.77 -23.22 -53.48
N HIS A 34 -50.63 -22.59 -53.78
CA HIS A 34 -49.38 -22.82 -53.06
C HIS A 34 -49.43 -22.23 -51.64
N TYR A 35 -49.99 -21.02 -51.47
CA TYR A 35 -50.19 -20.42 -50.15
C TYR A 35 -51.19 -21.19 -49.30
N LYS A 36 -52.28 -21.69 -49.91
CA LYS A 36 -53.27 -22.55 -49.25
C LYS A 36 -52.61 -23.83 -48.73
N LYS A 37 -51.85 -24.55 -49.56
CA LYS A 37 -51.08 -25.74 -49.12
C LYS A 37 -50.13 -25.41 -47.97
N ARG A 38 -49.43 -24.28 -48.02
CA ARG A 38 -48.51 -23.85 -46.96
C ARG A 38 -49.23 -23.55 -45.64
N ILE A 39 -50.38 -22.86 -45.68
CA ILE A 39 -51.18 -22.56 -44.49
C ILE A 39 -51.81 -23.83 -43.94
N THR A 40 -52.32 -24.72 -44.79
CA THR A 40 -52.85 -26.02 -44.35
C THR A 40 -51.78 -26.86 -43.67
N HIS A 41 -50.55 -26.89 -44.20
CA HIS A 41 -49.44 -27.60 -43.56
C HIS A 41 -49.02 -26.96 -42.23
N LYS A 42 -49.00 -25.63 -42.14
CA LYS A 42 -48.77 -24.92 -40.87
C LYS A 42 -49.87 -25.20 -39.84
N LYS A 43 -51.14 -25.18 -40.26
CA LYS A 43 -52.29 -25.51 -39.41
C LYS A 43 -52.19 -26.94 -38.88
N ALA A 44 -51.93 -27.92 -39.76
CA ALA A 44 -51.77 -29.31 -39.34
C ALA A 44 -50.60 -29.50 -38.36
N SER A 45 -49.49 -28.79 -38.56
CA SER A 45 -48.35 -28.81 -37.63
C SER A 45 -48.71 -28.21 -36.27
N ILE A 46 -49.42 -27.07 -36.24
CA ILE A 46 -49.85 -26.42 -35.00
C ILE A 46 -50.90 -27.27 -34.27
N GLU A 47 -51.86 -27.86 -35.00
CA GLU A 47 -52.85 -28.78 -34.43
C GLU A 47 -52.18 -30.04 -33.84
N ALA A 48 -51.17 -30.59 -34.50
CA ALA A 48 -50.41 -31.72 -33.96
C ALA A 48 -49.65 -31.34 -32.67
N GLN A 49 -49.00 -30.17 -32.65
CA GLN A 49 -48.33 -29.65 -31.46
C GLN A 49 -49.31 -29.37 -30.30
N LEU A 50 -50.45 -28.76 -30.59
CA LEU A 50 -51.53 -28.52 -29.61
C LEU A 50 -52.08 -29.84 -29.07
N LYS A 51 -52.36 -30.82 -29.94
CA LYS A 51 -52.85 -32.13 -29.52
C LYS A 51 -51.85 -32.84 -28.60
N SER A 52 -50.56 -32.79 -28.95
CA SER A 52 -49.50 -33.35 -28.10
C SER A 52 -49.36 -32.61 -26.78
N ALA A 53 -49.49 -31.27 -26.77
CA ALA A 53 -49.40 -30.46 -25.56
C ALA A 53 -50.61 -30.68 -24.63
N VAL A 54 -51.81 -30.71 -25.19
CA VAL A 54 -53.06 -30.99 -24.47
C VAL A 54 -53.04 -32.40 -23.91
N GLN A 55 -52.61 -33.40 -24.70
CA GLN A 55 -52.45 -34.78 -24.23
C GLN A 55 -51.46 -34.85 -23.06
N GLY A 56 -50.29 -34.21 -23.18
CA GLY A 56 -49.30 -34.19 -22.09
C GLY A 56 -49.81 -33.51 -20.81
N LYS A 57 -50.65 -32.47 -20.93
CA LYS A 57 -51.30 -31.84 -19.77
C LYS A 57 -52.39 -32.72 -19.16
N LEU A 58 -53.19 -33.39 -19.99
CA LEU A 58 -54.24 -34.31 -19.54
C LEU A 58 -53.64 -35.55 -18.86
N ASP A 59 -52.59 -36.13 -19.44
CA ASP A 59 -51.85 -37.24 -18.85
C ASP A 59 -51.21 -36.83 -17.52
N GLY A 60 -50.61 -35.63 -17.46
CA GLY A 60 -50.06 -35.08 -16.22
C GLY A 60 -51.13 -34.88 -15.13
N VAL A 61 -52.31 -34.38 -15.48
CA VAL A 61 -53.45 -34.24 -14.54
C VAL A 61 -53.99 -35.60 -14.12
N SER A 62 -54.10 -36.56 -15.03
CA SER A 62 -54.58 -37.91 -14.73
C SER A 62 -53.62 -38.66 -13.80
N VAL A 63 -52.30 -38.58 -14.06
CA VAL A 63 -51.27 -39.14 -13.18
C VAL A 63 -51.28 -38.44 -11.83
N GLY A 64 -51.39 -37.11 -11.80
CA GLY A 64 -51.47 -36.35 -10.54
C GLY A 64 -52.70 -36.70 -9.70
N LEU A 65 -53.86 -36.87 -10.32
CA LEU A 65 -55.08 -37.32 -9.63
C LEU A 65 -54.93 -38.75 -9.09
N LYS A 66 -54.34 -39.64 -9.88
CA LYS A 66 -54.09 -41.03 -9.44
C LYS A 66 -53.14 -41.07 -8.26
N GLN A 67 -52.05 -40.30 -8.30
CA GLN A 67 -51.09 -40.19 -7.19
C GLN A 67 -51.73 -39.58 -5.93
N LEU A 68 -52.59 -38.57 -6.07
CA LEU A 68 -53.33 -38.01 -4.95
C LEU A 68 -54.29 -39.02 -4.31
N GLN A 69 -54.95 -39.83 -5.12
CA GLN A 69 -55.82 -40.90 -4.64
C GLN A 69 -55.02 -41.99 -3.92
N GLU A 70 -53.91 -42.44 -4.49
CA GLU A 70 -52.99 -43.41 -3.86
C GLU A 70 -52.44 -42.86 -2.53
N CYS A 71 -52.00 -41.60 -2.47
CA CYS A 71 -51.56 -40.98 -1.21
C CYS A 71 -52.67 -40.90 -0.16
N LEU A 72 -53.92 -40.66 -0.57
CA LEU A 72 -55.03 -40.60 0.37
C LEU A 72 -55.35 -41.98 0.95
N GLU A 73 -55.31 -43.03 0.13
CA GLU A 73 -55.45 -44.41 0.58
C GLU A 73 -54.29 -44.81 1.51
N ASP A 74 -53.05 -44.47 1.16
CA ASP A 74 -51.87 -44.75 1.98
C ASP A 74 -51.94 -44.06 3.35
N VAL A 75 -52.36 -42.80 3.40
CA VAL A 75 -52.51 -42.06 4.67
C VAL A 75 -53.58 -42.69 5.56
N GLN A 76 -54.70 -43.13 4.97
CA GLN A 76 -55.74 -43.84 5.72
C GLN A 76 -55.23 -45.18 6.27
N GLN A 77 -54.46 -45.93 5.47
CA GLN A 77 -53.84 -47.18 5.91
C GLN A 77 -52.80 -46.96 7.01
N VAL A 78 -51.96 -45.92 6.91
CA VAL A 78 -50.99 -45.57 7.96
C VAL A 78 -51.70 -45.17 9.25
N SER A 79 -52.79 -44.39 9.16
CA SER A 79 -53.59 -44.04 10.34
C SER A 79 -54.17 -45.27 11.02
N LEU A 80 -54.81 -46.18 10.27
CA LEU A 80 -55.34 -47.43 10.81
C LEU A 80 -54.26 -48.27 11.48
N LYS A 81 -53.10 -48.42 10.84
CA LYS A 81 -51.97 -49.14 11.43
C LYS A 81 -51.39 -48.46 12.67
N MET A 82 -51.39 -47.13 12.73
CA MET A 82 -50.98 -46.38 13.92
C MET A 82 -51.95 -46.61 15.08
N ASP A 83 -53.26 -46.62 14.81
CA ASP A 83 -54.29 -46.93 15.81
C ASP A 83 -54.16 -48.37 16.33
N GLU A 84 -53.95 -49.35 15.42
CA GLU A 84 -53.66 -50.75 15.79
C GLU A 84 -52.38 -50.87 16.64
N LEU A 85 -51.34 -50.10 16.30
CA LEU A 85 -50.06 -50.10 17.03
C LEU A 85 -50.22 -49.48 18.42
N GLU A 86 -50.99 -48.40 18.55
CA GLU A 86 -51.34 -47.80 19.85
C GLU A 86 -52.14 -48.78 20.71
N GLU A 87 -53.07 -49.53 20.12
CA GLU A 87 -53.84 -50.55 20.82
C GLU A 87 -52.95 -51.71 21.32
N LEU A 88 -52.03 -52.19 20.49
CA LEU A 88 -51.04 -53.21 20.89
C LEU A 88 -50.09 -52.71 21.98
N LEU A 89 -49.65 -51.44 21.90
CA LEU A 89 -48.74 -50.85 22.89
C LEU A 89 -49.37 -50.67 24.27
N LYS A 90 -50.70 -50.57 24.40
CA LYS A 90 -51.38 -50.52 25.71
C LYS A 90 -51.11 -51.76 26.58
N SER A 91 -50.77 -52.89 25.96
CA SER A 91 -50.42 -54.13 26.66
C SER A 91 -48.96 -54.18 27.16
N VAL A 92 -48.09 -53.27 26.71
CA VAL A 92 -46.65 -53.27 27.03
C VAL A 92 -46.35 -52.81 28.47
N PRO A 93 -46.95 -51.73 29.02
CA PRO A 93 -46.70 -51.32 30.40
C PRO A 93 -46.96 -52.41 31.46
N PRO A 94 -48.06 -53.17 31.42
CA PRO A 94 -48.25 -54.28 32.37
C PRO A 94 -47.30 -55.46 32.10
N LEU A 95 -46.88 -55.67 30.84
CA LEU A 95 -45.89 -56.69 30.50
C LEU A 95 -44.50 -56.35 31.06
N VAL A 96 -44.08 -55.08 30.99
CA VAL A 96 -42.82 -54.59 31.60
C VAL A 96 -42.83 -54.84 33.11
N ALA A 97 -43.95 -54.58 33.79
CA ALA A 97 -44.08 -54.88 35.22
C ALA A 97 -44.01 -56.38 35.51
N SER A 98 -44.59 -57.25 34.66
CA SER A 98 -44.54 -58.71 34.83
C SER A 98 -43.16 -59.32 34.57
N LEU A 99 -42.38 -58.72 33.66
CA LEU A 99 -41.04 -59.17 33.26
C LEU A 99 -39.91 -58.49 34.05
N GLN A 100 -40.23 -57.69 35.07
CA GLN A 100 -39.26 -56.99 35.91
C GLN A 100 -38.19 -57.96 36.46
N ALA A 101 -38.59 -59.14 36.95
CA ALA A 101 -37.68 -60.17 37.47
C ALA A 101 -36.74 -60.74 36.39
N VAL A 102 -37.22 -60.90 35.15
CA VAL A 102 -36.39 -61.37 34.02
C VAL A 102 -35.41 -60.28 33.61
N ARG A 103 -35.82 -59.01 33.64
CA ARG A 103 -34.94 -57.87 33.34
C ARG A 103 -33.86 -57.68 34.39
N GLU A 104 -34.18 -57.92 35.66
CA GLU A 104 -33.20 -57.92 36.74
C GLU A 104 -32.17 -59.04 36.56
N GLU A 105 -32.60 -60.25 36.18
CA GLU A 105 -31.68 -61.37 35.93
C GLU A 105 -30.87 -61.20 34.63
N ASP A 106 -31.46 -60.64 33.56
CA ASP A 106 -30.75 -60.25 32.33
C ASP A 106 -29.72 -59.15 32.59
N SER A 107 -30.05 -58.16 33.43
CA SER A 107 -29.10 -57.13 33.88
C SER A 107 -27.93 -57.76 34.63
N ARG A 108 -28.19 -58.73 35.53
CA ARG A 108 -27.14 -59.47 36.23
C ARG A 108 -26.31 -60.33 35.28
N HIS A 109 -26.95 -61.04 34.34
CA HIS A 109 -26.25 -61.83 33.33
C HIS A 109 -25.37 -60.97 32.43
N SER A 110 -25.90 -59.85 31.95
CA SER A 110 -25.15 -58.85 31.18
C SER A 110 -23.95 -58.31 31.97
N GLN A 111 -24.13 -58.00 33.27
CA GLN A 111 -23.02 -57.61 34.14
C GLN A 111 -21.94 -58.69 34.25
N TYR A 112 -22.33 -59.96 34.42
CA TYR A 112 -21.37 -61.08 34.50
C TYR A 112 -20.66 -61.33 33.16
N VAL A 113 -21.35 -61.21 32.03
CA VAL A 113 -20.76 -61.33 30.69
C VAL A 113 -19.75 -60.21 30.46
N THR A 114 -20.12 -58.96 30.74
CA THR A 114 -19.21 -57.81 30.64
C THR A 114 -18.02 -57.95 31.58
N ALA A 115 -18.21 -58.46 32.80
CA ALA A 115 -17.12 -58.75 33.72
C ALA A 115 -16.20 -59.87 33.22
N MET A 116 -16.73 -60.95 32.65
CA MET A 116 -15.92 -62.04 32.08
C MET A 116 -15.11 -61.60 30.86
N ASP A 117 -15.67 -60.78 29.99
CA ASP A 117 -14.93 -60.25 28.85
C ASP A 117 -13.90 -59.20 29.28
N SER A 118 -14.25 -58.32 30.22
CA SER A 118 -13.30 -57.35 30.79
C SER A 118 -12.13 -58.03 31.52
N LEU A 119 -12.35 -59.17 32.19
CA LEU A 119 -11.29 -59.94 32.84
C LEU A 119 -10.21 -60.41 31.86
N LYS A 120 -10.59 -60.84 30.65
CA LYS A 120 -9.61 -61.23 29.61
C LYS A 120 -8.71 -60.06 29.25
N HIS A 121 -9.29 -58.87 29.13
CA HIS A 121 -8.55 -57.65 28.78
C HIS A 121 -7.63 -57.21 29.91
N ILE A 122 -8.09 -57.24 31.17
CA ILE A 122 -7.30 -56.87 32.36
C ILE A 122 -5.98 -57.65 32.40
N PHE A 123 -5.98 -58.99 32.29
CA PHE A 123 -4.72 -59.75 32.35
C PHE A 123 -3.72 -59.46 31.22
N THR A 124 -4.19 -58.94 30.09
CA THR A 124 -3.36 -58.62 28.92
C THR A 124 -2.87 -57.17 28.86
N VAL A 125 -3.31 -56.30 29.78
CA VAL A 125 -2.96 -54.86 29.78
C VAL A 125 -1.45 -54.61 29.86
N PRO A 126 -0.68 -55.21 30.79
CA PRO A 126 0.74 -54.89 30.91
C PRO A 126 1.56 -55.33 29.68
N GLU A 127 1.24 -56.49 29.11
CA GLU A 127 1.89 -57.00 27.89
C GLU A 127 1.55 -56.13 26.67
N SER A 128 0.28 -55.75 26.53
CA SER A 128 -0.19 -54.87 25.45
C SER A 128 0.40 -53.46 25.55
N VAL A 129 0.56 -52.93 26.77
CA VAL A 129 1.26 -51.66 27.04
C VAL A 129 2.72 -51.76 26.60
N ALA A 130 3.44 -52.82 26.99
CA ALA A 130 4.84 -53.01 26.61
C ALA A 130 5.01 -53.12 25.08
N LYS A 131 4.13 -53.88 24.43
CA LYS A 131 4.09 -54.04 22.96
C LYS A 131 3.80 -52.71 22.25
N THR A 132 2.89 -51.91 22.80
CA THR A 132 2.58 -50.58 22.27
C THR A 132 3.77 -49.62 22.40
N LYS A 133 4.49 -49.64 23.54
CA LYS A 133 5.74 -48.88 23.72
C LYS A 133 6.79 -49.28 22.67
N GLN A 134 6.94 -50.57 22.37
CA GLN A 134 7.84 -51.06 21.32
C GLN A 134 7.42 -50.56 19.92
N TRP A 135 6.14 -50.66 19.56
CA TRP A 135 5.66 -50.20 18.26
C TRP A 135 5.80 -48.69 18.04
N ILE A 136 5.68 -47.89 19.11
CA ILE A 136 5.98 -46.45 19.06
C ILE A 136 7.46 -46.24 18.72
N GLY A 137 8.37 -46.98 19.38
CA GLY A 137 9.81 -46.92 19.11
C GLY A 137 10.20 -47.37 17.69
N GLU A 138 9.50 -48.35 17.13
CA GLU A 138 9.71 -48.85 15.76
C GLU A 138 9.03 -47.97 14.68
N GLY A 139 8.28 -46.93 15.05
CA GLY A 139 7.56 -46.06 14.10
C GLY A 139 6.30 -46.67 13.49
N LYS A 140 5.81 -47.81 13.99
CA LYS A 140 4.57 -48.48 13.55
C LYS A 140 3.33 -47.86 14.22
N LEU A 141 3.12 -46.57 13.98
CA LEU A 141 2.15 -45.76 14.74
C LEU A 141 0.69 -46.21 14.61
N LEU A 142 0.27 -46.79 13.48
CA LEU A 142 -1.11 -47.29 13.33
C LEU A 142 -1.39 -48.49 14.24
N HIS A 143 -0.43 -49.40 14.35
CA HIS A 143 -0.56 -50.58 15.20
C HIS A 143 -0.51 -50.18 16.68
N ALA A 144 0.36 -49.21 17.02
CA ALA A 144 0.41 -48.62 18.34
C ALA A 144 -0.91 -47.92 18.71
N HIS A 145 -1.50 -47.14 17.79
CA HIS A 145 -2.77 -46.46 18.00
C HIS A 145 -3.93 -47.45 18.16
N GLN A 146 -3.99 -48.51 17.35
CA GLN A 146 -5.02 -49.54 17.47
C GLN A 146 -4.98 -50.22 18.84
N CYS A 147 -3.80 -50.64 19.29
CA CYS A 147 -3.65 -51.29 20.59
C CYS A 147 -3.93 -50.32 21.75
N LEU A 148 -3.52 -49.06 21.65
CA LEU A 148 -3.89 -48.03 22.61
C LEU A 148 -5.41 -47.82 22.66
N ASN A 149 -6.09 -47.81 21.51
CA ASN A 149 -7.53 -47.66 21.44
C ASN A 149 -8.26 -48.85 22.09
N ASP A 150 -7.79 -50.07 21.88
CA ASP A 150 -8.36 -51.26 22.53
C ASP A 150 -8.19 -51.20 24.07
N LEU A 151 -7.04 -50.71 24.54
CA LEU A 151 -6.76 -50.48 25.96
C LEU A 151 -7.62 -49.36 26.55
N GLU A 152 -7.80 -48.25 25.83
CA GLU A 152 -8.66 -47.14 26.24
C GLU A 152 -10.13 -47.56 26.27
N ASN A 153 -10.63 -48.28 25.27
CA ASN A 153 -12.02 -48.78 25.28
C ASN A 153 -12.25 -49.72 26.46
N SER A 154 -11.33 -50.66 26.71
CA SER A 154 -11.43 -51.57 27.86
C SER A 154 -11.50 -50.81 29.19
N ARG A 155 -10.70 -49.75 29.33
CA ARG A 155 -10.73 -48.86 30.51
C ARG A 155 -12.05 -48.08 30.59
N ASP A 156 -12.48 -47.50 29.48
CA ASP A 156 -13.65 -46.62 29.41
C ASP A 156 -14.95 -47.41 29.64
N ASP A 157 -15.05 -48.64 29.12
CA ASP A 157 -16.17 -49.56 29.35
C ASP A 157 -16.28 -49.96 30.84
N LEU A 158 -15.14 -50.30 31.47
CA LEU A 158 -15.09 -50.59 32.90
C LEU A 158 -15.50 -49.39 33.76
N LEU A 159 -15.06 -48.19 33.38
CA LEU A 159 -15.41 -46.96 34.08
C LEU A 159 -16.88 -46.55 33.85
N TYR A 160 -17.43 -46.84 32.67
CA TYR A 160 -18.84 -46.60 32.35
C TYR A 160 -19.74 -47.55 33.15
N GLU A 161 -19.41 -48.83 33.23
CA GLU A 161 -20.16 -49.79 34.06
C GLU A 161 -20.09 -49.41 35.55
N LEU A 162 -18.93 -48.97 36.03
CA LEU A 162 -18.83 -48.42 37.40
C LEU A 162 -19.69 -47.17 37.60
N HIS A 163 -19.85 -46.33 36.58
CA HIS A 163 -20.69 -45.14 36.63
C HIS A 163 -22.19 -45.48 36.67
N ARG A 164 -22.62 -46.56 36.00
CA ARG A 164 -24.01 -47.04 36.00
C ARG A 164 -24.44 -47.62 37.36
N LEU A 165 -23.50 -48.06 38.19
CA LEU A 165 -23.80 -48.61 39.51
C LEU A 165 -24.23 -47.50 40.50
N PRO A 166 -25.31 -47.69 41.27
CA PRO A 166 -25.82 -46.69 42.20
C PRO A 166 -24.88 -46.41 43.38
N ASN A 167 -23.99 -47.36 43.73
CA ASN A 167 -22.98 -47.21 44.77
C ASN A 167 -21.59 -46.98 44.15
N GLN A 168 -21.25 -45.72 43.88
CA GLN A 168 -19.94 -45.34 43.37
C GLN A 168 -18.88 -45.41 44.48
N SER A 169 -18.30 -46.59 44.71
CA SER A 169 -17.14 -46.78 45.58
C SER A 169 -15.97 -45.92 45.10
N SER A 170 -15.51 -44.99 45.93
CA SER A 170 -14.36 -44.12 45.64
C SER A 170 -13.05 -44.93 45.56
N HIS A 171 -12.96 -46.04 46.28
CA HIS A 171 -11.81 -46.95 46.27
C HIS A 171 -11.64 -47.65 44.91
N ASP A 172 -12.73 -48.10 44.28
CA ASP A 172 -12.67 -48.82 43.00
C ASP A 172 -12.30 -47.89 41.84
N LYS A 173 -12.72 -46.61 41.91
CA LYS A 173 -12.25 -45.56 40.98
C LYS A 173 -10.75 -45.33 41.09
N ILE A 174 -10.21 -45.30 42.32
CA ILE A 174 -8.78 -45.09 42.56
C ILE A 174 -7.97 -46.30 42.10
N MET A 175 -8.44 -47.52 42.38
CA MET A 175 -7.78 -48.76 41.97
C MET A 175 -7.72 -48.89 40.44
N LEU A 176 -8.83 -48.63 39.73
CA LEU A 176 -8.86 -48.65 38.26
C LEU A 176 -7.96 -47.55 37.68
N LYS A 177 -7.93 -46.36 38.28
CA LYS A 177 -7.05 -45.28 37.83
C LYS A 177 -5.57 -45.66 37.95
N ALA A 178 -5.17 -46.27 39.08
CA ALA A 178 -3.80 -46.73 39.29
C ALA A 178 -3.43 -47.87 38.32
N TYR A 179 -4.36 -48.77 38.03
CA TYR A 179 -4.13 -49.89 37.11
C TYR A 179 -3.91 -49.44 35.65
N PHE A 180 -4.63 -48.41 35.21
CA PHE A 180 -4.56 -47.89 33.84
C PHE A 180 -3.63 -46.67 33.68
N GLU A 181 -2.84 -46.31 34.69
CA GLU A 181 -1.88 -45.20 34.63
C GLU A 181 -0.86 -45.38 33.49
N ASP A 182 -0.40 -46.61 33.29
CA ASP A 182 0.51 -46.99 32.21
C ASP A 182 -0.07 -46.73 30.81
N VAL A 183 -1.40 -46.83 30.65
CA VAL A 183 -2.09 -46.54 29.38
C VAL A 183 -2.07 -45.03 29.09
N GLU A 184 -2.22 -44.19 30.11
CA GLU A 184 -2.08 -42.74 29.99
C GLU A 184 -0.64 -42.35 29.59
N MET A 185 0.36 -43.02 30.18
CA MET A 185 1.77 -42.84 29.78
C MET A 185 2.00 -43.18 28.30
N VAL A 186 1.43 -44.28 27.81
CA VAL A 186 1.55 -44.69 26.39
C VAL A 186 0.83 -43.71 25.46
N SER A 187 -0.35 -43.23 25.84
CA SER A 187 -1.04 -42.16 25.10
C SER A 187 -0.18 -40.91 24.98
N ASN A 188 0.48 -40.51 26.07
CA ASN A 188 1.39 -39.35 26.07
C ASN A 188 2.65 -39.58 25.21
N LEU A 189 3.20 -40.81 25.16
CA LEU A 189 4.31 -41.15 24.28
C LEU A 189 3.91 -41.10 22.81
N LEU A 190 2.73 -41.62 22.46
CA LEU A 190 2.20 -41.55 21.10
C LEU A 190 1.95 -40.10 20.68
N GLU A 191 1.37 -39.27 21.58
CA GLU A 191 1.20 -37.83 21.35
C GLU A 191 2.56 -37.17 21.05
N LYS A 192 3.58 -37.39 21.88
CA LYS A 192 4.93 -36.84 21.67
C LYS A 192 5.53 -37.24 20.32
N GLN A 193 5.37 -38.50 19.92
CA GLN A 193 5.90 -38.99 18.65
C GLN A 193 5.17 -38.36 17.45
N ILE A 194 3.85 -38.21 17.53
CA ILE A 194 3.07 -37.51 16.50
C ILE A 194 3.47 -36.03 16.41
N LYS A 195 3.65 -35.34 17.55
CA LYS A 195 4.13 -33.96 17.59
C LYS A 195 5.50 -33.82 16.92
N LEU A 196 6.45 -34.74 17.18
CA LEU A 196 7.76 -34.73 16.54
C LEU A 196 7.68 -34.86 15.01
N ILE A 197 6.81 -35.74 14.52
CA ILE A 197 6.57 -35.95 13.09
C ILE A 197 5.97 -34.69 12.45
N LEU A 198 4.96 -34.10 13.10
CA LEU A 198 4.32 -32.87 12.64
C LEU A 198 5.28 -31.67 12.63
N ALA A 199 6.14 -31.54 13.65
CA ALA A 199 7.14 -30.48 13.69
C ALA A 199 8.12 -30.54 12.50
N ARG A 200 8.30 -31.71 11.90
CA ARG A 200 9.18 -31.94 10.75
C ARG A 200 8.43 -32.09 9.43
N THR A 201 7.14 -31.74 9.37
CA THR A 201 6.25 -31.97 8.21
C THR A 201 6.90 -31.62 6.88
N LEU A 202 7.41 -30.39 6.71
CA LEU A 202 7.98 -29.93 5.44
C LEU A 202 9.19 -30.75 4.97
N ASN A 203 10.00 -31.27 5.92
CA ASN A 203 11.14 -32.13 5.60
C ASN A 203 10.71 -33.58 5.34
N THR A 204 9.76 -34.08 6.13
CA THR A 204 9.26 -35.46 6.04
C THR A 204 8.46 -35.66 4.76
N VAL A 205 7.62 -34.70 4.34
CA VAL A 205 6.82 -34.78 3.11
C VAL A 205 7.71 -34.94 1.86
N ARG A 206 8.92 -34.35 1.86
CA ARG A 206 9.89 -34.48 0.75
C ARG A 206 10.49 -35.88 0.63
N LYS A 207 10.59 -36.62 1.74
CA LYS A 207 11.23 -37.95 1.80
C LYS A 207 10.20 -39.08 1.84
N GLU A 208 9.28 -39.01 2.80
CA GLU A 208 8.32 -40.06 3.16
C GLU A 208 6.95 -39.46 3.53
N PRO A 209 6.11 -39.08 2.54
CA PRO A 209 4.79 -38.46 2.79
C PRO A 209 3.81 -39.38 3.52
N THR A 210 3.99 -40.70 3.43
CA THR A 210 3.16 -41.72 4.08
C THR A 210 3.16 -41.61 5.62
N VAL A 211 4.26 -41.15 6.21
CA VAL A 211 4.40 -40.95 7.66
C VAL A 211 3.48 -39.82 8.15
N ILE A 212 3.34 -38.75 7.37
CA ILE A 212 2.44 -37.63 7.68
C ILE A 212 0.99 -38.04 7.53
N VAL A 213 0.64 -38.74 6.44
CA VAL A 213 -0.71 -39.28 6.25
C VAL A 213 -1.08 -40.21 7.41
N THR A 214 -0.13 -41.01 7.89
CA THR A 214 -0.34 -41.90 9.04
C THR A 214 -0.63 -41.12 10.32
N ALA A 215 0.16 -40.10 10.63
CA ALA A 215 -0.05 -39.23 11.80
C ALA A 215 -1.41 -38.51 11.73
N LEU A 216 -1.78 -37.96 10.57
CA LEU A 216 -3.07 -37.27 10.36
C LEU A 216 -4.26 -38.22 10.45
N ARG A 217 -4.14 -39.45 9.94
CA ARG A 217 -5.18 -40.49 10.11
C ARG A 217 -5.44 -40.82 11.57
N ILE A 218 -4.39 -40.85 12.40
CA ILE A 218 -4.54 -41.07 13.83
C ILE A 218 -5.27 -39.88 14.48
N ILE A 219 -4.90 -38.65 14.13
CA ILE A 219 -5.56 -37.43 14.65
C ILE A 219 -7.05 -37.42 14.30
N GLU A 220 -7.42 -37.68 13.05
CA GLU A 220 -8.84 -37.72 12.63
C GLU A 220 -9.64 -38.81 13.36
N ARG A 221 -9.02 -39.97 13.65
CA ARG A 221 -9.66 -41.02 14.45
C ARG A 221 -9.88 -40.60 15.89
N GLU A 222 -8.91 -39.90 16.49
CA GLU A 222 -9.01 -39.38 17.85
C GLU A 222 -10.06 -38.26 17.97
N GLU A 223 -10.14 -37.35 16.99
CA GLU A 223 -11.18 -36.30 16.94
C GLU A 223 -12.59 -36.90 16.80
N LYS A 224 -12.75 -37.94 15.97
CA LYS A 224 -14.03 -38.66 15.86
C LYS A 224 -14.43 -39.30 17.20
N ARG A 225 -13.47 -39.84 17.95
CA ARG A 225 -13.70 -40.39 19.30
C ARG A 225 -14.06 -39.29 20.30
N ASP A 226 -13.40 -38.14 20.25
CA ASP A 226 -13.74 -36.98 21.09
C ASP A 226 -15.19 -36.54 20.85
N GLN A 227 -15.64 -36.50 19.59
CA GLN A 227 -17.04 -36.20 19.24
C GLN A 227 -18.02 -37.24 19.78
N MET A 228 -17.70 -38.54 19.66
CA MET A 228 -18.53 -39.62 20.21
C MET A 228 -18.63 -39.54 21.75
N ALA A 229 -17.52 -39.26 22.42
CA ALA A 229 -17.48 -39.10 23.87
C ALA A 229 -18.31 -37.89 24.35
N LEU A 230 -18.25 -36.76 23.63
CA LEU A 230 -19.09 -35.59 23.91
C LEU A 230 -20.59 -35.91 23.71
N GLN A 231 -20.94 -36.64 22.66
CA GLN A 231 -22.32 -37.11 22.45
C GLN A 231 -22.77 -38.04 23.58
N GLN A 232 -21.93 -38.99 23.98
CA GLN A 232 -22.22 -39.91 25.09
C GLN A 232 -22.40 -39.16 26.41
N GLN A 233 -21.60 -38.13 26.68
CA GLN A 233 -21.77 -37.28 27.86
C GLN A 233 -23.14 -36.58 27.86
N SER A 234 -23.58 -36.05 26.71
CA SER A 234 -24.89 -35.39 26.62
C SER A 234 -26.06 -36.34 26.88
N GLN A 235 -25.92 -37.62 26.55
CA GLN A 235 -26.97 -38.63 26.70
C GLN A 235 -26.94 -39.33 28.07
N THR A 236 -25.74 -39.58 28.61
CA THR A 236 -25.54 -40.48 29.76
C THR A 236 -24.92 -39.79 30.97
N GLY A 237 -24.43 -38.55 30.83
CA GLY A 237 -23.69 -37.84 31.88
C GLY A 237 -22.26 -38.32 32.12
N PHE A 238 -21.84 -39.42 31.48
CA PHE A 238 -20.50 -39.98 31.62
C PHE A 238 -19.52 -39.42 30.58
N MET A 239 -18.30 -39.09 31.02
CA MET A 239 -17.20 -38.69 30.16
C MET A 239 -15.96 -39.54 30.49
N PRO A 240 -15.35 -40.21 29.50
CA PRO A 240 -14.10 -40.93 29.70
C PRO A 240 -12.97 -40.02 30.22
N PRO A 241 -12.09 -40.53 31.09
CA PRO A 241 -10.98 -39.73 31.61
C PRO A 241 -9.97 -39.39 30.50
N GLY A 242 -9.63 -38.11 30.41
CA GLY A 242 -8.68 -37.58 29.42
C GLY A 242 -9.29 -37.20 28.07
N ARG A 243 -10.63 -37.21 27.93
CA ARG A 243 -11.36 -36.74 26.74
C ARG A 243 -12.07 -35.41 27.04
N PRO A 244 -12.21 -34.48 26.07
CA PRO A 244 -11.63 -34.51 24.73
C PRO A 244 -10.11 -34.24 24.75
N LYS A 245 -9.37 -34.91 23.87
CA LYS A 245 -7.90 -34.75 23.76
C LYS A 245 -7.50 -33.59 22.84
N ASN A 246 -8.37 -33.19 21.91
CA ASN A 246 -8.17 -32.07 20.97
C ASN A 246 -6.84 -32.16 20.19
N TRP A 247 -6.52 -33.34 19.66
CA TRP A 247 -5.25 -33.57 18.96
C TRP A 247 -5.11 -32.74 17.70
N ARG A 248 -6.22 -32.35 17.07
CA ARG A 248 -6.21 -31.41 15.93
C ARG A 248 -5.72 -30.02 16.33
N ALA A 249 -6.19 -29.48 17.45
CA ALA A 249 -5.73 -28.18 17.95
C ALA A 249 -4.23 -28.22 18.26
N LYS A 250 -3.79 -29.23 19.02
CA LYS A 250 -2.38 -29.47 19.33
C LYS A 250 -1.52 -29.67 18.08
N ALA A 251 -2.07 -30.29 17.03
CA ALA A 251 -1.36 -30.48 15.77
C ALA A 251 -1.07 -29.14 15.10
N PHE A 252 -2.06 -28.24 15.02
CA PHE A 252 -1.86 -26.90 14.45
C PHE A 252 -0.91 -26.04 15.29
N GLU A 253 -0.98 -26.11 16.63
CA GLU A 253 -0.01 -25.44 17.52
C GLU A 253 1.43 -25.90 17.23
N VAL A 254 1.64 -27.19 16.98
CA VAL A 254 2.97 -27.72 16.65
C VAL A 254 3.43 -27.25 15.27
N LEU A 255 2.54 -27.17 14.28
CA LEU A 255 2.87 -26.61 12.97
C LEU A 255 3.23 -25.12 13.08
N GLU A 256 2.50 -24.34 13.87
CA GLU A 256 2.77 -22.94 14.17
C GLU A 256 4.16 -22.76 14.82
N CYS A 257 4.44 -23.52 15.88
CA CYS A 257 5.75 -23.53 16.53
C CYS A 257 6.89 -23.91 15.55
N ALA A 258 6.65 -24.88 14.67
CA ALA A 258 7.65 -25.28 13.67
C ALA A 258 7.91 -24.18 12.64
N VAL A 259 6.87 -23.46 12.20
CA VAL A 259 7.02 -22.30 11.30
C VAL A 259 7.79 -21.18 12.00
N ALA A 260 7.45 -20.87 13.25
CA ALA A 260 8.12 -19.85 14.04
C ALA A 260 9.63 -20.14 14.20
N GLN A 261 9.99 -21.38 14.56
CA GLN A 261 11.39 -21.80 14.69
C GLN A 261 12.17 -21.70 13.36
N ARG A 262 11.51 -21.94 12.23
CA ARG A 262 12.14 -21.82 10.91
C ARG A 262 12.45 -20.36 10.56
N ILE A 263 11.52 -19.44 10.83
CA ILE A 263 11.75 -18.00 10.63
C ILE A 263 12.84 -17.50 11.58
N GLU A 264 12.79 -17.87 12.86
CA GLU A 264 13.83 -17.52 13.83
C GLU A 264 15.22 -18.01 13.38
N GLY A 265 15.30 -19.22 12.83
CA GLY A 265 16.53 -19.78 12.27
C GLY A 265 17.12 -19.02 11.07
N THR A 266 16.41 -18.05 10.48
CA THR A 266 16.96 -17.18 9.43
C THR A 266 17.73 -15.98 9.98
N ARG A 267 17.65 -15.71 11.29
CA ARG A 267 18.45 -14.68 11.98
C ARG A 267 19.89 -15.19 12.18
N VAL A 268 20.69 -15.12 11.12
CA VAL A 268 22.07 -15.62 11.10
C VAL A 268 23.07 -14.56 11.58
N ASP A 269 22.83 -13.29 11.27
CA ASP A 269 23.73 -12.19 11.58
C ASP A 269 23.13 -11.28 12.67
N GLU A 270 23.96 -10.84 13.61
CA GLU A 270 23.63 -9.75 14.53
C GLU A 270 23.99 -8.40 13.92
N ARG A 271 23.30 -7.34 14.36
CA ARG A 271 23.48 -5.96 13.89
C ARG A 271 24.93 -5.47 14.00
N GLU A 272 25.64 -5.91 15.03
CA GLU A 272 27.04 -5.55 15.29
C GLU A 272 28.03 -6.20 14.30
N ASN A 273 27.68 -7.37 13.77
CA ASN A 273 28.59 -8.18 12.94
C ASN A 273 28.47 -7.86 11.44
N ASN A 274 27.34 -7.32 10.98
CA ASN A 274 27.11 -7.03 9.57
C ASN A 274 26.22 -5.79 9.35
N LYS A 275 26.75 -4.77 8.65
CA LYS A 275 25.99 -3.56 8.30
C LYS A 275 24.79 -3.83 7.38
N LEU A 276 24.78 -4.96 6.68
CA LEU A 276 23.69 -5.40 5.79
C LEU A 276 22.89 -6.57 6.39
N TRP A 277 22.94 -6.75 7.72
CA TRP A 277 22.25 -7.85 8.41
C TRP A 277 20.76 -7.92 8.04
N LEU A 278 20.07 -6.77 7.96
CA LEU A 278 18.64 -6.72 7.66
C LEU A 278 18.33 -7.16 6.23
N VAL A 279 19.14 -6.73 5.26
CA VAL A 279 19.00 -7.14 3.85
C VAL A 279 19.15 -8.66 3.76
N ARG A 280 20.17 -9.22 4.41
CA ARG A 280 20.42 -10.67 4.40
C ARG A 280 19.32 -11.45 5.11
N TYR A 281 18.87 -10.98 6.28
CA TYR A 281 17.78 -11.58 7.04
C TYR A 281 16.49 -11.65 6.21
N LEU A 282 16.10 -10.54 5.58
CA LEU A 282 14.89 -10.47 4.75
C LEU A 282 15.01 -11.34 3.48
N GLU A 283 16.19 -11.42 2.87
CA GLU A 283 16.42 -12.27 1.70
C GLU A 283 16.38 -13.77 2.06
N LEU A 284 17.01 -14.17 3.16
CA LEU A 284 16.93 -15.55 3.66
C LEU A 284 15.49 -15.93 4.04
N THR A 285 14.77 -15.00 4.68
CA THR A 285 13.35 -15.17 5.00
C THR A 285 12.51 -15.32 3.74
N ARG A 286 12.76 -14.51 2.71
CA ARG A 286 12.07 -14.58 1.41
C ARG A 286 12.28 -15.95 0.75
N GLN A 287 13.53 -16.41 0.65
CA GLN A 287 13.86 -17.71 0.06
C GLN A 287 13.22 -18.87 0.83
N LEU A 288 13.27 -18.83 2.16
CA LEU A 288 12.67 -19.83 3.04
C LEU A 288 11.16 -19.93 2.84
N ILE A 289 10.44 -18.80 2.91
CA ILE A 289 8.98 -18.78 2.77
C ILE A 289 8.57 -19.28 1.39
N LEU A 290 9.27 -18.84 0.34
CA LEU A 290 8.99 -19.27 -1.03
C LEU A 290 9.14 -20.79 -1.20
N GLU A 291 10.26 -21.35 -0.73
CA GLU A 291 10.53 -22.79 -0.83
C GLU A 291 9.53 -23.61 -0.01
N ASP A 292 9.21 -23.17 1.21
CA ASP A 292 8.31 -23.86 2.11
C ASP A 292 6.87 -23.84 1.60
N LEU A 293 6.34 -22.68 1.20
CA LEU A 293 4.99 -22.58 0.65
C LEU A 293 4.84 -23.32 -0.68
N ARG A 294 5.89 -23.35 -1.50
CA ARG A 294 5.92 -24.19 -2.72
C ARG A 294 5.75 -25.67 -2.36
N VAL A 295 6.45 -26.15 -1.33
CA VAL A 295 6.33 -27.53 -0.85
C VAL A 295 4.97 -27.81 -0.24
N VAL A 296 4.39 -26.85 0.48
CA VAL A 296 3.02 -26.98 0.99
C VAL A 296 2.03 -27.17 -0.16
N LYS A 297 2.10 -26.31 -1.18
CA LYS A 297 1.17 -26.33 -2.32
C LYS A 297 1.32 -27.59 -3.18
N THR A 298 2.55 -28.09 -3.37
CA THR A 298 2.84 -29.22 -4.27
C THR A 298 2.77 -30.58 -3.58
N LEU A 299 3.30 -30.71 -2.37
CA LEU A 299 3.50 -32.00 -1.71
C LEU A 299 2.65 -32.18 -0.44
N CYS A 300 2.30 -31.11 0.29
CA CYS A 300 1.44 -31.25 1.47
C CYS A 300 -0.04 -31.38 1.11
N VAL A 301 -0.54 -30.71 0.07
CA VAL A 301 -1.97 -30.77 -0.31
C VAL A 301 -2.50 -32.20 -0.46
N PRO A 302 -1.81 -33.15 -1.12
CA PRO A 302 -2.27 -34.54 -1.20
C PRO A 302 -2.24 -35.32 0.12
N CYS A 303 -1.46 -34.87 1.11
CA CYS A 303 -1.28 -35.56 2.39
C CYS A 303 -2.34 -35.17 3.44
N PHE A 304 -2.89 -33.96 3.34
CA PHE A 304 -3.82 -33.40 4.32
C PHE A 304 -5.28 -33.55 3.87
N PRO A 305 -6.24 -33.67 4.81
CA PRO A 305 -7.66 -33.64 4.47
C PRO A 305 -8.07 -32.32 3.79
N PRO A 306 -8.94 -32.33 2.76
CA PRO A 306 -9.32 -31.10 2.04
C PRO A 306 -9.93 -30.01 2.93
N HIS A 307 -10.68 -30.42 3.97
CA HIS A 307 -11.35 -29.51 4.90
C HIS A 307 -10.39 -28.81 5.90
N TYR A 308 -9.10 -29.15 5.89
CA TYR A 308 -8.09 -28.44 6.70
C TYR A 308 -7.62 -27.15 6.04
N ASP A 309 -7.79 -27.02 4.71
CA ASP A 309 -7.31 -25.87 3.93
C ASP A 309 -5.85 -25.51 4.25
N ILE A 310 -4.98 -26.51 4.12
CA ILE A 310 -3.62 -26.48 4.65
C ILE A 310 -2.76 -25.37 4.04
N VAL A 311 -3.02 -25.01 2.77
CA VAL A 311 -2.31 -23.92 2.08
C VAL A 311 -2.60 -22.59 2.78
N ASN A 312 -3.88 -22.23 2.92
CA ASN A 312 -4.25 -20.98 3.58
C ASN A 312 -3.83 -20.97 5.06
N LYS A 313 -3.87 -22.12 5.74
CA LYS A 313 -3.35 -22.23 7.11
C LYS A 313 -1.86 -21.93 7.19
N TYR A 314 -1.02 -22.57 6.38
CA TYR A 314 0.42 -22.26 6.38
C TYR A 314 0.70 -20.81 5.99
N VAL A 315 -0.01 -20.27 5.00
CA VAL A 315 0.13 -18.86 4.60
C VAL A 315 -0.14 -17.93 5.78
N ASN A 316 -1.23 -18.17 6.53
CA ASN A 316 -1.55 -17.40 7.74
C ASN A 316 -0.47 -17.57 8.82
N MET A 317 0.03 -18.79 9.05
CA MET A 317 1.09 -19.04 10.04
C MET A 317 2.38 -18.29 9.70
N TYR A 318 2.87 -18.41 8.46
CA TYR A 318 4.05 -17.67 7.99
C TYR A 318 3.83 -16.17 8.08
N HIS A 319 2.64 -15.68 7.71
CA HIS A 319 2.29 -14.27 7.79
C HIS A 319 2.33 -13.73 9.24
N ILE A 320 1.71 -14.45 10.19
CA ILE A 320 1.68 -14.05 11.62
C ILE A 320 3.10 -14.06 12.21
N CYS A 321 3.86 -15.13 11.99
CA CYS A 321 5.23 -15.25 12.52
C CYS A 321 6.17 -14.20 11.90
N LEU A 322 6.03 -13.92 10.60
CA LEU A 322 6.77 -12.85 9.92
C LEU A 322 6.38 -11.48 10.47
N SER A 323 5.08 -11.21 10.63
CA SER A 323 4.58 -9.96 11.21
C SER A 323 5.16 -9.71 12.60
N ALA A 324 5.11 -10.71 13.49
CA ALA A 324 5.71 -10.63 14.82
C ALA A 324 7.23 -10.38 14.74
N SER A 325 7.93 -11.11 13.87
CA SER A 325 9.38 -10.96 13.71
C SER A 325 9.80 -9.59 13.17
N LEU A 326 9.00 -8.99 12.27
CA LEU A 326 9.24 -7.64 11.76
C LEU A 326 8.87 -6.58 12.81
N GLN A 327 7.82 -6.80 13.59
CA GLN A 327 7.46 -5.94 14.70
C GLN A 327 8.60 -5.87 15.73
N ASP A 328 9.22 -7.02 16.06
CA ASP A 328 10.39 -7.06 16.94
C ASP A 328 11.55 -6.23 16.39
N VAL A 329 11.83 -6.34 15.08
CA VAL A 329 12.88 -5.55 14.40
C VAL A 329 12.57 -4.05 14.50
N VAL A 330 11.32 -3.65 14.31
CA VAL A 330 10.90 -2.25 14.46
C VAL A 330 11.05 -1.76 15.90
N THR A 331 10.69 -2.59 16.89
CA THR A 331 10.85 -2.24 18.31
C THR A 331 12.31 -2.21 18.76
N GLY A 332 13.18 -3.00 18.12
CA GLY A 332 14.62 -3.01 18.35
C GLY A 332 15.36 -1.76 17.85
N GLY A 333 14.67 -0.89 17.10
CA GLY A 333 15.24 0.33 16.55
C GLY A 333 15.83 0.11 15.16
N ILE A 334 15.45 0.99 14.23
CA ILE A 334 15.85 0.95 12.82
C ILE A 334 16.63 2.24 12.53
N GLU A 335 17.72 2.15 11.78
CA GLU A 335 18.55 3.31 11.46
C GLU A 335 18.97 3.38 10.00
N GLY A 336 18.91 4.59 9.43
CA GLY A 336 19.54 4.91 8.15
C GLY A 336 18.93 4.09 7.00
N ASN A 337 19.77 3.30 6.32
CA ASN A 337 19.36 2.49 5.16
C ASN A 337 18.43 1.32 5.54
N GLU A 338 18.34 0.97 6.83
CA GLU A 338 17.44 -0.07 7.30
C GLU A 338 15.96 0.32 7.10
N TYR A 339 15.63 1.62 7.19
CA TYR A 339 14.28 2.13 6.88
C TYR A 339 13.92 1.81 5.42
N VAL A 340 14.77 2.20 4.47
CA VAL A 340 14.55 1.96 3.03
C VAL A 340 14.38 0.47 2.76
N THR A 341 15.25 -0.35 3.36
CA THR A 341 15.24 -1.80 3.19
C THR A 341 13.92 -2.40 3.68
N LEU A 342 13.49 -2.07 4.90
CA LEU A 342 12.27 -2.61 5.47
C LEU A 342 11.03 -2.11 4.72
N LEU A 343 10.95 -0.80 4.45
CA LEU A 343 9.82 -0.18 3.77
C LEU A 343 9.65 -0.77 2.36
N SER A 344 10.74 -0.89 1.60
CA SER A 344 10.72 -1.49 0.27
C SER A 344 10.32 -2.96 0.32
N TRP A 345 10.81 -3.71 1.31
CA TRP A 345 10.50 -5.13 1.42
C TRP A 345 9.01 -5.37 1.74
N VAL A 346 8.45 -4.61 2.69
CA VAL A 346 7.04 -4.73 3.09
C VAL A 346 6.10 -4.27 1.98
N LEU A 347 6.44 -3.19 1.26
CA LEU A 347 5.56 -2.62 0.24
C LEU A 347 5.70 -3.26 -1.15
N ASN A 348 6.90 -3.72 -1.51
CA ASN A 348 7.19 -4.21 -2.87
C ASN A 348 7.51 -5.71 -2.89
N THR A 349 8.51 -6.18 -2.13
CA THR A 349 8.99 -7.57 -2.22
C THR A 349 7.97 -8.58 -1.68
N TYR A 350 7.35 -8.30 -0.53
CA TYR A 350 6.39 -9.22 0.09
C TYR A 350 5.11 -9.42 -0.74
N PRO A 351 4.37 -8.36 -1.15
CA PRO A 351 3.18 -8.51 -1.99
C PRO A 351 3.51 -8.75 -3.47
N GLY A 352 4.73 -8.45 -3.91
CA GLY A 352 5.12 -8.51 -5.32
C GLY A 352 5.43 -9.93 -5.82
N ASN A 353 5.90 -9.96 -7.07
CA ASN A 353 6.20 -11.18 -7.82
C ASN A 353 7.39 -11.98 -7.24
N GLU A 354 8.15 -11.38 -6.32
CA GLU A 354 9.34 -12.00 -5.70
C GLU A 354 8.98 -12.98 -4.57
N LEU A 355 7.77 -12.87 -4.00
CA LEU A 355 7.29 -13.71 -2.91
C LEU A 355 5.82 -14.14 -3.11
N MET A 356 4.85 -13.44 -2.51
CA MET A 356 3.45 -13.90 -2.45
C MET A 356 2.75 -13.85 -3.81
N GLY A 357 3.04 -12.83 -4.61
CA GLY A 357 2.54 -12.68 -5.98
C GLY A 357 3.31 -13.49 -7.04
N SER A 358 4.28 -14.32 -6.63
CA SER A 358 5.03 -15.16 -7.57
C SER A 358 4.11 -16.11 -8.33
N SER A 359 4.47 -16.45 -9.57
CA SER A 359 3.69 -17.40 -10.38
C SER A 359 3.55 -18.79 -9.73
N GLU A 360 4.51 -19.16 -8.87
CA GLU A 360 4.50 -20.41 -8.12
C GLU A 360 3.46 -20.41 -6.99
N LEU A 361 3.36 -19.30 -6.24
CA LEU A 361 2.47 -19.19 -5.08
C LEU A 361 1.08 -18.65 -5.48
N ASN A 362 1.01 -17.56 -6.24
CA ASN A 362 -0.19 -16.87 -6.68
C ASN A 362 -1.17 -16.59 -5.52
N ILE A 363 -0.64 -16.07 -4.42
CA ILE A 363 -1.40 -15.76 -3.20
C ILE A 363 -1.77 -14.28 -3.23
N ASP A 364 -3.07 -14.00 -3.12
CA ASP A 364 -3.54 -12.63 -3.00
C ASP A 364 -3.39 -12.11 -1.56
N VAL A 365 -2.40 -11.24 -1.37
CA VAL A 365 -2.10 -10.61 -0.08
C VAL A 365 -3.24 -9.72 0.43
N SER A 366 -4.17 -9.28 -0.44
CA SER A 366 -5.32 -8.48 -0.03
C SER A 366 -6.28 -9.23 0.91
N THR A 367 -6.23 -10.57 0.90
CA THR A 367 -7.03 -11.44 1.79
C THR A 367 -6.43 -11.58 3.19
N LEU A 368 -5.17 -11.15 3.37
CA LEU A 368 -4.44 -11.23 4.63
C LEU A 368 -4.46 -9.88 5.36
N PRO A 369 -4.35 -9.87 6.70
CA PRO A 369 -4.11 -8.63 7.41
C PRO A 369 -2.78 -7.98 6.97
N PRO A 370 -2.61 -6.66 7.17
CA PRO A 370 -1.35 -6.00 6.86
C PRO A 370 -0.23 -6.51 7.77
N LEU A 371 0.97 -6.76 7.21
CA LEU A 371 2.14 -7.28 7.93
C LEU A 371 2.54 -6.42 9.14
N LEU A 372 2.48 -5.09 8.97
CA LEU A 372 2.69 -4.13 10.02
C LEU A 372 1.40 -3.32 10.17
N SER A 373 1.07 -2.93 11.41
CA SER A 373 -0.08 -2.07 11.64
C SER A 373 0.07 -0.75 10.87
N LYS A 374 -1.05 -0.15 10.45
CA LYS A 374 -1.02 1.15 9.75
C LYS A 374 -0.32 2.23 10.57
N GLU A 375 -0.43 2.18 11.90
CA GLU A 375 0.22 3.10 12.83
C GLU A 375 1.74 2.91 12.84
N THR A 376 2.21 1.66 12.93
CA THR A 376 3.65 1.34 12.86
C THR A 376 4.24 1.74 11.51
N MET A 377 3.51 1.46 10.43
CA MET A 377 3.88 1.83 9.07
C MET A 377 4.01 3.35 8.90
N GLN A 378 3.04 4.11 9.39
CA GLN A 378 3.06 5.57 9.35
C GLN A 378 4.21 6.13 10.21
N LYS A 379 4.41 5.59 11.41
CA LYS A 379 5.53 5.96 12.29
C LYS A 379 6.89 5.76 11.62
N LEU A 380 7.09 4.62 10.94
CA LEU A 380 8.34 4.35 10.21
C LEU A 380 8.57 5.34 9.06
N GLN A 381 7.51 5.69 8.32
CA GLN A 381 7.61 6.71 7.27
C GLN A 381 7.96 8.08 7.85
N ASP A 382 7.32 8.48 8.95
CA ASP A 382 7.54 9.78 9.57
C ASP A 382 8.93 9.90 10.18
N GLU A 383 9.43 8.87 10.86
CA GLU A 383 10.80 8.82 11.37
C GLU A 383 11.84 8.86 10.24
N TYR A 384 11.61 8.14 9.14
CA TYR A 384 12.47 8.19 7.97
C TYR A 384 12.52 9.59 7.35
N LEU A 385 11.36 10.22 7.15
CA LEU A 385 11.26 11.59 6.62
C LEU A 385 11.87 12.61 7.58
N GLN A 386 11.71 12.47 8.89
CA GLN A 386 12.33 13.33 9.89
C GLN A 386 13.87 13.22 9.88
N LYS A 387 14.40 12.01 9.69
CA LYS A 387 15.85 11.81 9.56
C LYS A 387 16.37 12.41 8.25
N MET A 388 15.62 12.27 7.15
CA MET A 388 15.92 12.94 5.88
C MET A 388 15.90 14.46 6.03
N GLU A 389 14.92 15.01 6.75
CA GLU A 389 14.81 16.45 7.05
C GLU A 389 16.04 16.96 7.80
N SER A 390 16.45 16.24 8.85
CA SER A 390 17.61 16.60 9.67
C SER A 390 18.89 16.61 8.84
N ASN A 391 19.06 15.60 7.97
CA ASN A 391 20.20 15.52 7.05
C ASN A 391 20.20 16.67 6.05
N TYR A 392 19.04 17.03 5.48
CA TYR A 392 18.91 18.18 4.57
C TYR A 392 19.27 19.48 5.28
N MET A 393 18.82 19.68 6.51
CA MET A 393 19.09 20.88 7.28
C MET A 393 20.59 21.05 7.53
N GLU A 394 21.26 20.02 8.06
CA GLU A 394 22.70 20.06 8.33
C GLU A 394 23.51 20.34 7.04
N TRP A 395 23.09 19.73 5.93
CA TRP A 395 23.82 19.83 4.68
C TRP A 395 23.60 21.17 3.97
N MET A 396 22.38 21.71 3.99
CA MET A 396 22.06 23.05 3.48
C MET A 396 22.73 24.15 4.32
N GLU A 397 22.85 23.97 5.64
CA GLU A 397 23.58 24.89 6.52
C GLU A 397 25.07 24.92 6.18
N LYS A 398 25.72 23.74 6.02
CA LYS A 398 27.12 23.66 5.57
C LYS A 398 27.33 24.26 4.18
N THR A 399 26.37 24.09 3.27
CA THR A 399 26.44 24.69 1.93
C THR A 399 26.39 26.22 2.03
N LEU A 400 25.52 26.77 2.88
CA LEU A 400 25.44 28.21 3.13
C LEU A 400 26.72 28.76 3.80
N GLU A 401 27.31 28.03 4.74
CA GLU A 401 28.57 28.41 5.37
C GLU A 401 29.72 28.49 4.36
N SER A 402 29.77 27.55 3.43
CA SER A 402 30.74 27.57 2.32
C SER A 402 30.57 28.80 1.44
N GLU A 403 29.33 29.13 1.05
CA GLU A 403 29.03 30.33 0.26
C GLU A 403 29.44 31.61 1.01
N ARG A 404 29.12 31.71 2.30
CA ARG A 404 29.51 32.87 3.13
C ARG A 404 31.03 33.02 3.25
N ALA A 405 31.75 31.91 3.34
CA ALA A 405 33.20 31.93 3.37
C ALA A 405 33.80 32.41 2.03
N GLU A 406 33.19 32.03 0.90
CA GLU A 406 33.58 32.53 -0.42
C GLU A 406 33.32 34.03 -0.56
N TRP A 407 32.18 34.54 -0.10
CA TRP A 407 31.87 35.98 -0.14
C TRP A 407 32.84 36.84 0.68
N ALA A 408 33.36 36.29 1.79
CA ALA A 408 34.38 36.93 2.62
C ALA A 408 35.81 36.77 2.06
N GLY A 409 35.98 35.95 1.01
CA GLY A 409 37.26 35.67 0.39
C GLY A 409 37.78 36.82 -0.48
N GLN A 410 39.07 36.77 -0.79
CA GLN A 410 39.71 37.70 -1.74
C GLN A 410 39.83 37.10 -3.15
N ARG A 411 38.95 36.17 -3.53
CA ARG A 411 39.00 35.48 -4.83
C ARG A 411 37.72 35.79 -5.61
N ALA A 412 37.88 36.14 -6.89
CA ALA A 412 36.75 36.29 -7.78
C ALA A 412 36.00 34.95 -7.98
N PRO A 413 34.66 34.97 -8.14
CA PRO A 413 33.85 33.80 -8.47
C PRO A 413 34.30 33.07 -9.73
N GLU A 414 33.94 31.79 -9.84
CA GLU A 414 34.29 30.99 -11.01
C GLU A 414 33.36 31.29 -12.20
N VAL A 415 33.96 31.40 -13.39
CA VAL A 415 33.24 31.58 -14.66
C VAL A 415 32.88 30.20 -15.21
N GLU A 416 31.64 30.04 -15.66
CA GLU A 416 31.17 28.81 -16.28
C GLU A 416 31.93 28.52 -17.59
N SER A 417 32.26 27.26 -17.88
CA SER A 417 33.17 26.94 -19.01
C SER A 417 32.60 27.26 -20.41
N HIS A 418 31.30 27.50 -20.51
CA HIS A 418 30.54 27.66 -21.76
C HIS A 418 29.70 28.94 -21.81
N SER A 419 29.77 29.77 -20.76
CA SER A 419 29.16 31.10 -20.72
C SER A 419 30.12 32.08 -20.05
N THR A 420 29.91 33.38 -20.19
CA THR A 420 30.67 34.36 -19.39
C THR A 420 30.10 34.50 -17.97
N ALA A 421 29.09 33.72 -17.60
CA ALA A 421 28.37 33.95 -16.35
C ALA A 421 29.16 33.46 -15.13
N TYR A 422 29.11 34.24 -14.04
CA TYR A 422 29.57 33.76 -12.74
C TYR A 422 28.57 32.78 -12.13
N HIS A 423 29.09 31.74 -11.50
CA HIS A 423 28.29 30.71 -10.85
C HIS A 423 29.00 30.14 -9.63
N THR A 424 28.24 29.52 -8.73
CA THR A 424 28.79 28.57 -7.76
C THR A 424 28.17 27.19 -7.96
N HIS A 425 28.77 26.18 -7.32
CA HIS A 425 28.23 24.83 -7.38
C HIS A 425 27.06 24.60 -6.43
N ALA A 426 26.74 25.53 -5.53
CA ALA A 426 25.71 25.34 -4.50
C ALA A 426 24.33 24.92 -5.05
N PRO A 427 23.77 25.54 -6.12
CA PRO A 427 22.49 25.10 -6.67
C PRO A 427 22.52 23.66 -7.19
N VAL A 428 23.59 23.29 -7.89
CA VAL A 428 23.74 21.94 -8.45
C VAL A 428 23.89 20.91 -7.35
N ILE A 429 24.72 21.21 -6.36
CA ILE A 429 24.98 20.40 -5.17
C ILE A 429 23.63 20.11 -4.46
N ILE A 430 22.86 21.14 -4.11
CA ILE A 430 21.54 20.99 -3.44
C ILE A 430 20.59 20.07 -4.21
N PHE A 431 20.38 20.33 -5.50
CA PHE A 431 19.43 19.54 -6.27
C PHE A 431 19.94 18.14 -6.61
N GLN A 432 21.25 17.92 -6.75
CA GLN A 432 21.82 16.58 -6.89
C GLN A 432 21.60 15.73 -5.63
N MET A 433 21.80 16.31 -4.44
CA MET A 433 21.53 15.62 -3.18
C MET A 433 20.04 15.28 -3.03
N ILE A 434 19.15 16.20 -3.39
CA ILE A 434 17.70 15.94 -3.39
C ILE A 434 17.36 14.81 -4.37
N ASP A 435 17.87 14.88 -5.61
CA ASP A 435 17.61 13.87 -6.66
C ASP A 435 18.06 12.47 -6.21
N GLN A 436 19.24 12.35 -5.60
CA GLN A 436 19.73 11.07 -5.05
C GLN A 436 18.79 10.49 -3.97
N ASN A 437 18.32 11.33 -3.05
CA ASN A 437 17.39 10.88 -2.01
C ASN A 437 16.01 10.53 -2.58
N LEU A 438 15.50 11.30 -3.55
CA LEU A 438 14.24 11.00 -4.23
C LEU A 438 14.32 9.68 -5.00
N GLN A 439 15.41 9.40 -5.71
CA GLN A 439 15.63 8.11 -6.38
C GLN A 439 15.56 6.93 -5.39
N VAL A 440 16.09 7.08 -4.18
CA VAL A 440 15.99 6.05 -3.13
C VAL A 440 14.55 5.88 -2.65
N THR A 441 13.78 6.96 -2.51
CA THR A 441 12.35 6.84 -2.14
C THR A 441 11.49 6.19 -3.23
N GLU A 442 11.85 6.36 -4.51
CA GLU A 442 11.16 5.74 -5.64
C GLU A 442 11.24 4.22 -5.62
N THR A 443 12.32 3.65 -5.07
CA THR A 443 12.42 2.19 -4.89
C THR A 443 11.48 1.68 -3.81
N ILE A 444 10.95 2.56 -2.95
CA ILE A 444 10.03 2.21 -1.87
C ILE A 444 8.57 2.38 -2.33
N SER A 445 8.15 3.60 -2.66
CA SER A 445 6.77 3.89 -3.07
C SER A 445 6.65 5.31 -3.61
N LYS A 446 5.84 5.48 -4.66
CA LYS A 446 5.51 6.79 -5.24
C LYS A 446 4.90 7.78 -4.23
N GLU A 447 4.15 7.29 -3.25
CA GLU A 447 3.58 8.15 -2.20
C GLU A 447 4.65 8.68 -1.25
N ILE A 448 5.65 7.85 -0.91
CA ILE A 448 6.77 8.28 -0.07
C ILE A 448 7.65 9.27 -0.85
N THR A 449 7.90 9.01 -2.13
CA THR A 449 8.58 9.96 -3.02
C THR A 449 7.88 11.31 -3.06
N PHE A 450 6.57 11.33 -3.19
CA PHE A 450 5.82 12.58 -3.18
C PHE A 450 5.94 13.32 -1.84
N LYS A 451 5.80 12.63 -0.70
CA LYS A 451 6.02 13.23 0.62
C LYS A 451 7.46 13.78 0.78
N ALA A 452 8.46 13.02 0.32
CA ALA A 452 9.87 13.43 0.34
C ALA A 452 10.14 14.64 -0.57
N LEU A 453 9.44 14.75 -1.71
CA LEU A 453 9.51 15.92 -2.59
C LEU A 453 8.95 17.17 -1.89
N LEU A 454 7.79 17.05 -1.23
CA LEU A 454 7.21 18.17 -0.46
C LEU A 454 8.14 18.61 0.67
N LEU A 455 8.73 17.66 1.38
CA LEU A 455 9.73 17.94 2.40
C LEU A 455 10.94 18.68 1.80
N SER A 456 11.42 18.22 0.64
CA SER A 456 12.53 18.86 -0.08
C SER A 456 12.20 20.30 -0.46
N ILE A 457 10.97 20.58 -0.92
CA ILE A 457 10.50 21.93 -1.24
C ILE A 457 10.50 22.84 0.00
N ASP A 458 10.02 22.33 1.14
CA ASP A 458 10.01 23.07 2.40
C ASP A 458 11.45 23.39 2.85
N GLN A 459 12.38 22.44 2.75
CA GLN A 459 13.79 22.66 3.12
C GLN A 459 14.50 23.61 2.16
N VAL A 460 14.28 23.50 0.85
CA VAL A 460 14.86 24.44 -0.14
C VAL A 460 14.31 25.86 0.07
N THR A 461 13.04 26.00 0.42
CA THR A 461 12.44 27.30 0.80
C THR A 461 13.12 27.87 2.05
N ARG A 462 13.35 27.04 3.06
CA ARG A 462 14.06 27.44 4.28
C ARG A 462 15.50 27.88 3.99
N TYR A 463 16.23 27.11 3.17
CA TYR A 463 17.55 27.50 2.69
C TYR A 463 17.52 28.84 1.96
N GLY A 464 16.55 29.06 1.07
CA GLY A 464 16.38 30.33 0.36
C GLY A 464 16.24 31.53 1.31
N ASN A 465 15.48 31.38 2.40
CA ASN A 465 15.36 32.43 3.42
C ASN A 465 16.68 32.65 4.18
N MET A 466 17.36 31.58 4.59
CA MET A 466 18.66 31.68 5.28
C MET A 466 19.76 32.28 4.37
N TYR A 467 19.70 31.95 3.07
CA TYR A 467 20.59 32.50 2.05
C TYR A 467 20.31 33.99 1.86
N ARG A 468 19.03 34.40 1.73
CA ARG A 468 18.62 35.82 1.69
C ARG A 468 19.13 36.60 2.91
N ASP A 469 18.98 36.08 4.12
CA ASP A 469 19.50 36.73 5.32
C ASP A 469 21.02 36.87 5.29
N GLY A 470 21.73 35.86 4.75
CA GLY A 470 23.17 35.91 4.51
C GLY A 470 23.56 37.00 3.50
N VAL A 471 22.83 37.11 2.39
CA VAL A 471 23.06 38.13 1.36
C VAL A 471 22.83 39.54 1.91
N ILE A 472 21.79 39.75 2.72
CA ILE A 472 21.52 41.04 3.37
C ILE A 472 22.64 41.41 4.35
N GLN A 473 23.16 40.45 5.12
CA GLN A 473 24.30 40.68 6.01
C GLN A 473 25.56 41.04 5.22
N PHE A 474 25.82 40.34 4.11
CA PHE A 474 26.92 40.61 3.21
C PHE A 474 26.84 42.03 2.61
N LYS A 475 25.66 42.40 2.10
CA LYS A 475 25.34 43.77 1.64
C LYS A 475 25.66 44.80 2.72
N ASN A 476 25.05 44.66 3.90
CA ASN A 476 25.21 45.65 4.97
C ASN A 476 26.67 45.80 5.44
N ALA A 477 27.44 44.70 5.45
CA ALA A 477 28.85 44.73 5.78
C ALA A 477 29.67 45.51 4.74
N HIS A 478 29.36 45.36 3.45
CA HIS A 478 30.02 46.10 2.36
C HIS A 478 29.72 47.60 2.40
N PHE A 479 28.46 48.00 2.54
CA PHE A 479 28.11 49.42 2.61
C PHE A 479 28.57 50.12 3.89
N ALA A 480 28.85 49.37 4.96
CA ALA A 480 29.47 49.90 6.17
C ALA A 480 30.97 50.20 5.97
N ASP A 481 31.69 49.35 5.23
CA ASP A 481 33.11 49.52 4.91
C ASP A 481 33.46 48.87 3.57
N ARG A 482 33.39 49.68 2.51
CA ARG A 482 33.64 49.27 1.12
C ARG A 482 35.06 48.76 0.88
N SER A 483 36.00 49.01 1.80
CA SER A 483 37.39 48.54 1.66
C SER A 483 37.58 47.06 2.05
N ARG A 484 36.59 46.46 2.73
CA ARG A 484 36.69 45.09 3.26
C ARG A 484 36.41 44.01 2.23
N VAL A 485 35.55 44.30 1.25
CA VAL A 485 35.10 43.32 0.27
C VAL A 485 35.55 43.75 -1.12
N ALA A 486 36.64 43.15 -1.61
CA ALA A 486 37.23 43.53 -2.89
C ALA A 486 36.39 43.14 -4.12
N TYR A 487 35.55 42.11 -4.02
CA TYR A 487 34.81 41.53 -5.14
C TYR A 487 33.29 41.53 -4.92
N PHE A 488 32.75 42.56 -4.24
CA PHE A 488 31.32 42.64 -3.91
C PHE A 488 30.41 42.48 -5.13
N THR A 489 30.67 43.26 -6.19
CA THR A 489 29.90 43.23 -7.44
C THR A 489 29.90 41.84 -8.08
N HIS A 490 31.05 41.17 -8.09
CA HIS A 490 31.19 39.84 -8.69
C HIS A 490 30.40 38.78 -7.92
N HIS A 491 30.49 38.78 -6.58
CA HIS A 491 29.72 37.87 -5.74
C HIS A 491 28.21 38.15 -5.82
N MET A 492 27.80 39.41 -5.93
CA MET A 492 26.39 39.75 -6.06
C MET A 492 25.82 39.34 -7.43
N ILE A 493 26.57 39.47 -8.53
CA ILE A 493 26.21 38.88 -9.84
C ILE A 493 26.03 37.36 -9.71
N THR A 494 26.93 36.69 -8.99
CA THR A 494 26.86 35.24 -8.76
C THR A 494 25.59 34.85 -8.00
N ILE A 495 25.23 35.61 -6.96
CA ILE A 495 23.99 35.41 -6.19
C ILE A 495 22.75 35.54 -7.08
N VAL A 496 22.71 36.53 -7.98
CA VAL A 496 21.61 36.73 -8.94
C VAL A 496 21.50 35.52 -9.88
N ASN A 497 22.60 35.09 -10.48
CA ASN A 497 22.64 33.93 -11.38
C ASN A 497 22.28 32.61 -10.66
N ASN A 498 22.76 32.41 -9.44
CA ASN A 498 22.45 31.25 -8.61
C ASN A 498 20.96 31.19 -8.27
N SER A 499 20.33 32.33 -7.97
CA SER A 499 18.90 32.40 -7.65
C SER A 499 18.03 31.98 -8.85
N GLU A 500 18.39 32.41 -10.06
CA GLU A 500 17.74 31.93 -11.29
C GLU A 500 17.98 30.42 -11.49
N GLN A 501 19.20 29.93 -11.24
CA GLN A 501 19.54 28.52 -11.37
C GLN A 501 18.74 27.64 -10.40
N MET A 502 18.54 28.09 -9.16
CA MET A 502 17.71 27.40 -8.17
C MET A 502 16.27 27.21 -8.67
N VAL A 503 15.68 28.26 -9.26
CA VAL A 503 14.34 28.20 -9.87
C VAL A 503 14.28 27.19 -11.02
N ARG A 504 15.29 27.20 -11.90
CA ARG A 504 15.34 26.28 -13.05
C ARG A 504 15.48 24.82 -12.60
N LEU A 505 16.37 24.54 -11.65
CA LEU A 505 16.57 23.19 -11.12
C LEU A 505 15.35 22.69 -10.36
N ALA A 506 14.70 23.56 -9.57
CA ALA A 506 13.42 23.26 -8.91
C ALA A 506 12.34 22.78 -9.89
N GLN A 507 12.17 23.49 -11.01
CA GLN A 507 11.22 23.12 -12.05
C GLN A 507 11.56 21.78 -12.71
N GLN A 508 12.84 21.50 -12.94
CA GLN A 508 13.29 20.21 -13.48
C GLN A 508 13.01 19.06 -12.51
N THR A 509 13.32 19.22 -11.23
CA THR A 509 13.04 18.22 -10.18
C THR A 509 11.54 17.97 -10.04
N GLN A 510 10.72 19.02 -10.08
CA GLN A 510 9.26 18.89 -10.07
C GLN A 510 8.76 18.11 -11.28
N ALA A 511 9.19 18.47 -12.49
CA ALA A 511 8.76 17.80 -13.71
C ALA A 511 9.11 16.29 -13.74
N ARG A 512 10.20 15.91 -13.05
CA ARG A 512 10.66 14.51 -12.97
C ARG A 512 9.90 13.68 -11.95
N HIS A 513 9.67 14.21 -10.74
CA HIS A 513 9.19 13.42 -9.60
C HIS A 513 7.72 13.69 -9.22
N TRP A 514 7.09 14.72 -9.79
CA TRP A 514 5.68 15.00 -9.52
C TRP A 514 4.78 13.93 -10.17
N PRO A 515 3.85 13.31 -9.43
CA PRO A 515 2.97 12.29 -9.99
C PRO A 515 2.09 12.85 -11.12
N ALA A 516 2.14 12.21 -12.30
CA ALA A 516 1.36 12.63 -13.46
C ALA A 516 -0.15 12.65 -13.15
N GLY A 517 -0.81 13.78 -13.40
CA GLY A 517 -2.25 13.96 -13.17
C GLY A 517 -2.66 14.18 -11.71
N ARG A 518 -1.71 14.29 -10.77
CA ARG A 518 -1.99 14.65 -9.37
C ARG A 518 -2.08 16.17 -9.24
N HIS A 519 -3.28 16.65 -8.90
CA HIS A 519 -3.55 18.04 -8.56
C HIS A 519 -3.68 18.17 -7.04
N ASP A 520 -2.79 18.95 -6.43
CA ASP A 520 -2.69 19.11 -4.98
C ASP A 520 -2.43 20.59 -4.68
N PRO A 521 -3.49 21.41 -4.50
CA PRO A 521 -3.34 22.86 -4.37
C PRO A 521 -2.43 23.29 -3.21
N PRO A 522 -2.47 22.65 -2.02
CA PRO A 522 -1.49 22.91 -0.97
C PRO A 522 -0.04 22.67 -1.39
N ALA A 523 0.22 21.58 -2.11
CA ALA A 523 1.56 21.26 -2.59
C ALA A 523 2.04 22.23 -3.68
N GLU A 524 1.16 22.60 -4.61
CA GLU A 524 1.42 23.59 -5.65
C GLU A 524 1.73 24.96 -5.03
N ALA A 525 0.94 25.38 -4.03
CA ALA A 525 1.19 26.63 -3.31
C ALA A 525 2.54 26.63 -2.57
N LYS A 526 2.99 25.49 -2.01
CA LYS A 526 4.33 25.36 -1.42
C LYS A 526 5.42 25.52 -2.49
N PHE A 527 5.24 24.90 -3.65
CA PHE A 527 6.18 25.00 -4.75
C PHE A 527 6.26 26.43 -5.29
N ASP A 528 5.13 27.08 -5.51
CA ASP A 528 5.08 28.49 -5.94
C ASP A 528 5.73 29.41 -4.91
N LYS A 529 5.50 29.16 -3.62
CA LYS A 529 6.19 29.90 -2.55
C LYS A 529 7.71 29.74 -2.63
N MET A 530 8.21 28.53 -2.85
CA MET A 530 9.65 28.28 -3.03
C MET A 530 10.20 29.05 -4.24
N LEU A 531 9.53 28.99 -5.39
CA LEU A 531 9.95 29.74 -6.58
C LEU A 531 9.98 31.25 -6.31
N ASN A 532 8.94 31.79 -5.67
CA ASN A 532 8.83 33.19 -5.29
C ASN A 532 9.95 33.61 -4.33
N THR A 533 10.36 32.75 -3.37
CA THR A 533 11.49 33.05 -2.47
C THR A 533 12.78 33.33 -3.24
N PHE A 534 13.13 32.51 -4.24
CA PHE A 534 14.34 32.73 -5.04
C PHE A 534 14.18 33.82 -6.09
N GLN A 535 12.98 34.03 -6.65
CA GLN A 535 12.71 35.16 -7.54
C GLN A 535 12.82 36.51 -6.82
N ASN A 536 12.22 36.63 -5.64
CA ASN A 536 12.34 37.83 -4.81
C ASN A 536 13.80 38.07 -4.39
N LEU A 537 14.53 37.02 -4.00
CA LEU A 537 15.95 37.13 -3.71
C LEU A 537 16.77 37.61 -4.92
N ARG A 538 16.51 37.06 -6.10
CA ARG A 538 17.15 37.49 -7.36
C ARG A 538 16.91 38.99 -7.58
N ASP A 539 15.66 39.43 -7.45
CA ASP A 539 15.26 40.82 -7.71
C ASP A 539 15.86 41.77 -6.67
N GLU A 540 15.89 41.39 -5.39
CA GLU A 540 16.56 42.13 -4.33
C GLU A 540 18.08 42.22 -4.54
N ALA A 541 18.73 41.11 -4.90
CA ALA A 541 20.17 41.08 -5.18
C ALA A 541 20.54 41.93 -6.40
N ALA A 542 19.71 41.91 -7.44
CA ALA A 542 19.84 42.78 -8.61
C ALA A 542 19.69 44.26 -8.23
N GLN A 543 18.77 44.59 -7.31
CA GLN A 543 18.66 45.95 -6.77
C GLN A 543 19.88 46.36 -5.96
N PHE A 544 20.51 45.44 -5.20
CA PHE A 544 21.73 45.74 -4.44
C PHE A 544 22.93 46.03 -5.36
N LEU A 545 23.02 45.38 -6.52
CA LEU A 545 24.01 45.73 -7.56
C LEU A 545 23.83 47.19 -8.00
N LEU A 546 22.60 47.56 -8.36
CA LEU A 546 22.30 48.92 -8.80
C LEU A 546 22.49 49.93 -7.67
N GLU A 547 22.18 49.60 -6.43
CA GLU A 547 22.40 50.49 -5.29
C GLU A 547 23.87 50.89 -5.11
N GLU A 548 24.81 49.97 -5.37
CA GLU A 548 26.25 50.28 -5.39
C GLU A 548 26.59 51.30 -6.48
N ALA A 549 26.17 51.03 -7.72
CA ALA A 549 26.42 51.90 -8.85
C ALA A 549 25.78 53.29 -8.69
N PHE A 550 24.54 53.35 -8.21
CA PHE A 550 23.82 54.61 -8.04
C PHE A 550 24.31 55.44 -6.85
N LEU A 551 24.89 54.82 -5.82
CA LEU A 551 25.50 55.57 -4.72
C LEU A 551 26.70 56.40 -5.21
N ASP A 552 27.46 55.88 -6.17
CA ASP A 552 28.58 56.60 -6.79
C ASP A 552 28.09 57.73 -7.74
N LEU A 553 26.87 57.59 -8.25
CA LEU A 553 26.24 58.57 -9.16
C LEU A 553 25.42 59.65 -8.43
N GLU A 554 25.15 59.50 -7.14
CA GLU A 554 24.21 60.35 -6.39
C GLU A 554 24.58 61.83 -6.49
N VAL A 555 25.88 62.15 -6.36
CA VAL A 555 26.41 63.52 -6.46
C VAL A 555 26.10 64.14 -7.84
N HIS A 556 26.16 63.34 -8.90
CA HIS A 556 25.88 63.81 -10.26
C HIS A 556 24.39 64.01 -10.51
N PHE A 557 23.52 63.17 -9.92
CA PHE A 557 22.07 63.42 -9.92
C PHE A 557 21.71 64.65 -9.08
N ASP A 558 22.41 64.92 -7.99
CA ASP A 558 22.27 66.12 -7.15
C ASP A 558 22.75 67.40 -7.84
N ASP A 559 23.64 67.31 -8.81
CA ASP A 559 24.08 68.45 -9.61
C ASP A 559 23.09 68.81 -10.74
N LEU A 560 22.20 67.90 -11.16
CA LEU A 560 21.18 68.17 -12.18
C LEU A 560 20.23 69.28 -11.73
N PHE A 561 19.78 70.13 -12.66
CA PHE A 561 18.86 71.24 -12.37
C PHE A 561 19.34 72.16 -11.21
N THR A 562 20.65 72.40 -11.14
CA THR A 562 21.26 73.43 -10.28
C THR A 562 21.74 74.62 -11.11
N ALA A 563 22.17 75.71 -10.46
CA ALA A 563 22.76 76.86 -11.17
C ALA A 563 24.02 76.51 -11.98
N LYS A 564 24.69 75.39 -11.64
CA LYS A 564 25.88 74.88 -12.34
C LYS A 564 25.54 73.92 -13.48
N TRP A 565 24.32 73.38 -13.52
CA TRP A 565 23.88 72.43 -14.54
C TRP A 565 23.76 73.06 -15.92
N LEU A 566 23.06 74.20 -16.05
CA LEU A 566 22.80 74.82 -17.36
C LEU A 566 24.06 74.97 -18.23
N PRO A 567 25.21 75.49 -17.73
CA PRO A 567 26.44 75.60 -18.52
C PRO A 567 27.28 74.32 -18.66
N SER A 568 26.99 73.23 -17.93
CA SER A 568 27.87 72.04 -17.83
C SER A 568 27.23 70.77 -18.40
N THR A 569 27.95 70.00 -19.23
CA THR A 569 27.49 68.65 -19.67
C THR A 569 27.97 67.52 -18.75
N ILE A 570 28.87 67.84 -17.81
CA ILE A 570 29.59 66.89 -16.97
C ILE A 570 28.65 65.92 -16.22
N PRO A 571 27.52 66.34 -15.61
CA PRO A 571 26.70 65.42 -14.82
C PRO A 571 26.16 64.23 -15.62
N VAL A 572 25.62 64.46 -16.82
CA VAL A 572 25.04 63.39 -17.66
C VAL A 572 26.13 62.57 -18.38
N ASP A 573 27.22 63.22 -18.80
CA ASP A 573 28.37 62.53 -19.38
C ASP A 573 28.97 61.52 -18.38
N THR A 574 29.19 61.94 -17.12
CA THR A 574 29.72 61.07 -16.07
C THR A 574 28.74 59.96 -15.71
N ILE A 575 27.42 60.25 -15.63
CA ILE A 575 26.40 59.21 -15.39
C ILE A 575 26.49 58.10 -16.45
N CYS A 576 26.60 58.46 -17.73
CA CYS A 576 26.70 57.47 -18.80
C CYS A 576 28.00 56.67 -18.74
N ILE A 577 29.14 57.31 -18.47
CA ILE A 577 30.46 56.65 -18.42
C ILE A 577 30.55 55.69 -17.23
N THR A 578 30.18 56.13 -16.02
CA THR A 578 30.22 55.29 -14.83
C THR A 578 29.27 54.10 -14.96
N LEU A 579 28.07 54.28 -15.54
CA LEU A 579 27.20 53.15 -15.83
C LEU A 579 27.81 52.21 -16.89
N ASP A 580 28.44 52.73 -17.96
CA ASP A 580 29.14 51.89 -18.96
C ASP A 580 30.20 51.00 -18.28
N ASP A 581 30.96 51.53 -17.32
CA ASP A 581 31.95 50.77 -16.54
C ASP A 581 31.29 49.66 -15.69
N TYR A 582 30.23 49.97 -14.93
CA TYR A 582 29.51 48.95 -14.16
C TYR A 582 28.85 47.88 -15.06
N PHE A 583 28.29 48.28 -16.20
CA PHE A 583 27.68 47.34 -17.14
C PHE A 583 28.70 46.46 -17.86
N GLN A 584 29.97 46.88 -17.95
CA GLN A 584 31.05 45.99 -18.40
C GLN A 584 31.26 44.83 -17.43
N ASP A 585 31.22 45.09 -16.12
CA ASP A 585 31.30 44.04 -15.09
C ASP A 585 30.02 43.18 -15.06
N TYR A 586 28.86 43.77 -15.35
CA TYR A 586 27.58 43.06 -15.36
C TYR A 586 27.41 42.08 -16.53
N ASN A 587 28.31 42.06 -17.51
CA ASN A 587 28.33 41.06 -18.59
C ASN A 587 28.51 39.60 -18.10
N HIS A 588 28.84 39.43 -16.82
CA HIS A 588 28.86 38.14 -16.14
C HIS A 588 27.48 37.72 -15.57
N LEU A 589 26.43 38.51 -15.76
CA LEU A 589 25.04 38.08 -15.55
C LEU A 589 24.58 37.19 -16.71
N ARG A 590 23.66 36.27 -16.43
CA ARG A 590 22.93 35.56 -17.49
C ARG A 590 21.98 36.49 -18.22
N ASP A 591 21.72 36.21 -19.49
CA ASP A 591 20.94 37.06 -20.41
C ASP A 591 19.66 37.62 -19.78
N LYS A 592 18.81 36.78 -19.19
CA LYS A 592 17.55 37.20 -18.56
C LYS A 592 17.75 38.13 -17.36
N ASN A 593 18.79 37.88 -16.57
CA ASN A 593 19.12 38.70 -15.42
C ASN A 593 19.74 40.03 -15.86
N PHE A 594 20.56 40.02 -16.92
CA PHE A 594 21.12 41.21 -17.52
C PHE A 594 20.03 42.11 -18.11
N GLU A 595 19.08 41.54 -18.86
CA GLU A 595 17.89 42.25 -19.35
C GLU A 595 17.09 42.88 -18.21
N TYR A 596 16.87 42.14 -17.12
CA TYR A 596 16.17 42.65 -15.94
C TYR A 596 16.91 43.83 -15.29
N VAL A 597 18.22 43.69 -15.07
CA VAL A 597 19.06 44.74 -14.46
C VAL A 597 19.12 45.99 -15.33
N ILE A 598 19.20 45.86 -16.65
CA ILE A 598 19.14 46.99 -17.58
C ILE A 598 17.81 47.73 -17.50
N ASN A 599 16.68 47.01 -17.51
CA ASN A 599 15.36 47.63 -17.40
C ASN A 599 15.21 48.39 -16.07
N GLU A 600 15.66 47.80 -14.97
CA GLU A 600 15.61 48.46 -13.66
C GLU A 600 16.55 49.67 -13.59
N ALA A 601 17.76 49.58 -14.14
CA ALA A 601 18.69 50.72 -14.22
C ALA A 601 18.10 51.86 -15.04
N GLN A 602 17.53 51.56 -16.21
CA GLN A 602 16.86 52.55 -17.07
C GLN A 602 15.72 53.25 -16.33
N ASN A 603 14.89 52.48 -15.62
CA ASN A 603 13.80 53.00 -14.79
C ASN A 603 14.32 53.89 -13.64
N LEU A 604 15.42 53.52 -13.00
CA LEU A 604 16.04 54.30 -11.92
C LEU A 604 16.64 55.62 -12.43
N VAL A 605 17.38 55.59 -13.54
CA VAL A 605 17.92 56.82 -14.17
C VAL A 605 16.78 57.75 -14.55
N TYR A 606 15.74 57.22 -15.21
CA TYR A 606 14.54 57.97 -15.58
C TYR A 606 13.86 58.62 -14.36
N LYS A 607 13.61 57.84 -13.30
CA LYS A 607 12.96 58.32 -12.06
C LYS A 607 13.78 59.40 -11.37
N LYS A 608 15.11 59.22 -11.22
CA LYS A 608 16.00 60.21 -10.59
C LYS A 608 16.10 61.48 -11.42
N TYR A 609 16.17 61.39 -12.75
CA TYR A 609 16.21 62.55 -13.63
C TYR A 609 14.93 63.38 -13.54
N ILE A 610 13.74 62.76 -13.63
CA ILE A 610 12.46 63.47 -13.47
C ILE A 610 12.30 64.03 -12.05
N THR A 611 12.70 63.28 -11.03
CA THR A 611 12.62 63.77 -9.65
C THR A 611 13.50 65.01 -9.47
N ALA A 612 14.71 65.02 -10.04
CA ALA A 612 15.55 66.22 -10.04
C ALA A 612 14.89 67.39 -10.81
N MET A 613 14.29 67.12 -11.97
CA MET A 613 13.59 68.11 -12.78
C MET A 613 12.41 68.76 -12.03
N LEU A 614 11.62 67.98 -11.31
CA LEU A 614 10.41 68.45 -10.63
C LEU A 614 10.68 69.03 -9.24
N SER A 615 11.68 68.52 -8.52
CA SER A 615 11.95 68.92 -7.14
C SER A 615 12.83 70.16 -7.02
N LYS A 616 13.72 70.42 -8.00
CA LYS A 616 14.68 71.52 -7.93
C LYS A 616 14.14 72.77 -8.62
N LYS A 617 14.09 73.87 -7.87
CA LYS A 617 13.55 75.16 -8.34
C LYS A 617 14.61 75.95 -9.09
N VAL A 618 14.79 75.68 -10.38
CA VAL A 618 15.56 76.54 -11.28
C VAL A 618 14.67 77.69 -11.76
N ALA A 619 15.01 78.92 -11.41
CA ALA A 619 14.34 80.11 -11.93
C ALA A 619 15.06 80.59 -13.19
N PHE A 620 14.42 80.43 -14.36
CA PHE A 620 14.90 80.98 -15.62
C PHE A 620 14.61 82.48 -15.68
N LYS A 621 15.62 83.30 -15.99
CA LYS A 621 15.49 84.77 -15.97
C LYS A 621 14.85 85.34 -17.23
N ASN A 622 14.96 84.62 -18.34
CA ASN A 622 14.42 85.01 -19.64
C ASN A 622 13.96 83.79 -20.46
N VAL A 623 13.18 84.04 -21.51
CA VAL A 623 12.64 83.00 -22.41
C VAL A 623 13.78 82.24 -23.13
N GLU A 624 14.92 82.90 -23.36
CA GLU A 624 16.08 82.31 -24.00
C GLU A 624 16.78 81.25 -23.12
N GLU A 625 16.95 81.51 -21.82
CA GLU A 625 17.46 80.54 -20.85
C GLU A 625 16.51 79.35 -20.69
N ALA A 626 15.19 79.58 -20.74
CA ALA A 626 14.19 78.51 -20.71
C ALA A 626 14.26 77.62 -21.97
N GLN A 627 14.41 78.22 -23.16
CA GLN A 627 14.57 77.48 -24.42
C GLN A 627 15.90 76.69 -24.45
N GLN A 628 16.97 77.26 -23.91
CA GLN A 628 18.27 76.58 -23.77
C GLN A 628 18.17 75.38 -22.82
N ALA A 629 17.45 75.52 -21.70
CA ALA A 629 17.21 74.43 -20.77
C ALA A 629 16.36 73.31 -21.40
N ALA A 630 15.27 73.65 -22.10
CA ALA A 630 14.43 72.68 -22.82
C ALA A 630 15.24 71.89 -23.87
N THR A 631 16.03 72.60 -24.70
CA THR A 631 16.91 71.98 -25.71
C THR A 631 17.94 71.05 -25.05
N LYS A 632 18.49 71.45 -23.90
CA LYS A 632 19.44 70.65 -23.13
C LYS A 632 18.80 69.38 -22.57
N ILE A 633 17.60 69.46 -22.00
CA ILE A 633 16.88 68.30 -21.45
C ILE A 633 16.62 67.27 -22.56
N VAL A 634 16.15 67.70 -23.73
CA VAL A 634 15.93 66.80 -24.88
C VAL A 634 17.25 66.18 -25.35
N LYS A 635 18.35 66.94 -25.35
CA LYS A 635 19.68 66.41 -25.70
C LYS A 635 20.17 65.37 -24.69
N GLU A 636 20.04 65.64 -23.40
CA GLU A 636 20.43 64.73 -22.32
C GLU A 636 19.56 63.46 -22.33
N ALA A 637 18.25 63.58 -22.54
CA ALA A 637 17.35 62.44 -22.69
C ALA A 637 17.74 61.53 -23.87
N ASN A 638 18.07 62.12 -25.03
CA ASN A 638 18.53 61.37 -26.19
C ASN A 638 19.90 60.72 -25.98
N GLN A 639 20.79 61.38 -25.22
CA GLN A 639 22.09 60.82 -24.85
C GLN A 639 21.93 59.57 -23.98
N ILE A 640 21.13 59.66 -22.91
CA ILE A 640 20.85 58.53 -22.02
C ILE A 640 20.15 57.40 -22.78
N ARG A 641 19.18 57.73 -23.64
CA ARG A 641 18.51 56.76 -24.54
C ARG A 641 19.51 56.04 -25.45
N SER A 642 20.45 56.78 -26.05
CA SER A 642 21.47 56.21 -26.94
C SER A 642 22.44 55.30 -26.19
N PHE A 643 22.79 55.66 -24.95
CA PHE A 643 23.59 54.81 -24.07
C PHE A 643 22.90 53.47 -23.79
N PHE A 644 21.67 53.47 -23.29
CA PHE A 644 20.95 52.22 -23.01
C PHE A 644 20.71 51.38 -24.27
N LYS A 645 20.48 52.00 -25.43
CA LYS A 645 20.41 51.28 -26.72
C LYS A 645 21.70 50.58 -27.12
N LYS A 646 22.85 51.12 -26.71
CA LYS A 646 24.17 50.53 -27.00
C LYS A 646 24.46 49.31 -26.13
N ILE A 647 24.06 49.35 -24.85
CA ILE A 647 24.37 48.30 -23.87
C ILE A 647 23.27 47.22 -23.76
N ALA A 648 22.04 47.52 -24.17
CA ALA A 648 20.92 46.61 -24.03
C ALA A 648 20.96 45.43 -25.04
N PRO A 649 20.60 44.21 -24.61
CA PRO A 649 20.36 43.08 -25.50
C PRO A 649 19.25 43.36 -26.52
N GLU A 650 19.28 42.64 -27.65
CA GLU A 650 18.23 42.72 -28.67
C GLU A 650 16.87 42.37 -28.07
N GLY A 651 15.96 43.34 -27.97
CA GLY A 651 14.57 43.14 -27.50
C GLY A 651 14.15 44.00 -26.30
N VAL A 652 15.08 44.69 -25.63
CA VAL A 652 14.74 45.63 -24.54
C VAL A 652 14.16 46.93 -25.09
N ASN A 653 12.98 47.35 -24.62
CA ASN A 653 12.36 48.60 -25.02
C ASN A 653 12.98 49.79 -24.27
N VAL A 654 13.95 50.44 -24.91
CA VAL A 654 14.65 51.60 -24.36
C VAL A 654 13.90 52.93 -24.60
N ASP A 655 12.83 52.92 -25.41
CA ASP A 655 12.26 54.15 -25.96
C ASP A 655 11.28 54.86 -25.03
N TRP A 656 10.46 54.10 -24.30
CA TRP A 656 9.30 54.65 -23.58
C TRP A 656 9.64 55.65 -22.44
N PRO A 657 10.65 55.44 -21.59
CA PRO A 657 10.92 56.38 -20.48
C PRO A 657 11.45 57.74 -20.96
N PHE A 658 12.30 57.78 -21.98
CA PHE A 658 12.97 59.03 -22.38
C PHE A 658 12.12 59.92 -23.30
N GLU A 659 11.09 59.35 -23.94
CA GLU A 659 10.07 60.13 -24.65
C GLU A 659 9.28 61.04 -23.71
N VAL A 660 8.99 60.57 -22.48
CA VAL A 660 8.30 61.39 -21.47
C VAL A 660 9.14 62.58 -21.02
N ILE A 661 10.45 62.40 -20.84
CA ILE A 661 11.35 63.51 -20.50
C ILE A 661 11.38 64.55 -21.61
N SER A 662 11.37 64.11 -22.87
CA SER A 662 11.33 65.01 -24.02
C SER A 662 10.00 65.79 -24.09
N MET A 663 8.87 65.11 -23.87
CA MET A 663 7.54 65.76 -23.80
C MET A 663 7.37 66.72 -22.61
N LEU A 664 8.08 66.50 -21.50
CA LEU A 664 8.06 67.42 -20.35
C LEU A 664 8.94 68.66 -20.57
N ALA A 665 9.89 68.58 -21.50
CA ALA A 665 10.80 69.67 -21.85
C ALA A 665 10.22 70.60 -22.93
N GLU A 666 9.44 70.04 -23.85
CA GLU A 666 8.61 70.77 -24.83
C GLU A 666 7.44 71.50 -24.16
#